data_AF-A0A0F7Y0F3-F1
#
_entry.id   AF-A0A0F7Y0F3-F1
#
_cell.length_a   1.000
_cell.length_b   1.000
_cell.length_c   1.000
_cell.angle_alpha   90.00
_cell.angle_beta   90.00
_cell.angle_gamma   90.00
#
_symmetry.space_group_name_H-M   'P 1'
#
loop_
_entity.id
_entity.type
_entity.pdbx_description
1 polymer ?
#
loop_
_entity_poly.entity_id
_entity_poly.type
_entity_poly.pdbx_seq_one_letter_code
_entity_poly.pdbx_strand_id
1 'polypeptide(L)'
;MSRPTLTTLLVANRGEIACRVMRTAKAMGLTTVAVHSATDRDARHSREADIRVDLGGSKAADSYLVIDKLLAAAKASGAQAIHPGYGFLSENAGFARAIEQAGLIFLGPPASAIDAMGSKSAAKALMEAAGVPLVPGYHGEAQDLETFRAAAERIGYPVLLKASAGGGGKGMKVVEEESQLADALASAQREAQSSFGDARMLVEKYVLKPRHVEIQVFADQHGNCLYLNERDCSIQRRHQKVVEEAPAPGLSPELRKAMGEAAVRAAQAIGYVGAGTVEFLLDARGEFFFMEMNTRLQVEHPVTEAITGLDLVAWQIRVACGEPLPLTQEQVPLIGHAIEVRLYAEDPANEFLPATGTLALYRESAPGEGRRVDSGVSEGDVVSPFYDPMLGKLIAWGQDREQARLRLLAMLDEFAIGGLKTNIAFLRRILAHPAFAEAELDTGFIPRHQDVLLPPPQALPAQFWEAAAEAWLQGEPAQLRQDDPASPWTLRDGLRLGLPARSSLHLQCDGHEQAVALERSAPSTYRLEGEQLCHEQDGLRRRYLAVRRGGTLYLQWQGELHAVGAHDPIAAAEASHSHQGGLGAPMNGSIVRVLVEPGQVVEAGTALVVLEAMKMEHSIRAPHDGTVKALFCQEGDMVSEGTVLVELEEA
;
A
#
# COMPACT_ATOMS: atom_id res chain seq x y z
N MET A 1 -43.21 1.43 -2.26
CA MET A 1 -42.45 2.55 -2.87
C MET A 1 -41.75 2.00 -4.09
N SER A 2 -41.77 2.72 -5.22
CA SER A 2 -41.03 2.32 -6.43
C SER A 2 -39.53 2.34 -6.13
N ARG A 3 -38.81 1.26 -6.48
CA ARG A 3 -37.36 1.18 -6.29
C ARG A 3 -36.67 2.36 -7.02
N PRO A 4 -35.71 3.06 -6.41
CA PRO A 4 -35.00 4.12 -7.09
C PRO A 4 -34.29 3.54 -8.31
N THR A 5 -34.49 4.14 -9.47
CA THR A 5 -33.80 3.73 -10.70
C THR A 5 -32.44 4.42 -10.73
N LEU A 6 -31.38 3.67 -10.42
CA LEU A 6 -30.01 4.15 -10.53
C LEU A 6 -29.53 3.99 -11.98
N THR A 7 -29.05 5.08 -12.57
CA THR A 7 -28.48 5.10 -13.93
C THR A 7 -27.09 5.73 -13.94
N THR A 8 -26.78 6.62 -12.99
CA THR A 8 -25.50 7.32 -12.91
C THR A 8 -24.94 7.27 -11.49
N LEU A 9 -23.71 6.77 -11.36
CA LEU A 9 -22.99 6.63 -10.09
C LEU A 9 -21.75 7.53 -10.08
N LEU A 10 -21.66 8.40 -9.08
CA LEU A 10 -20.43 9.13 -8.80
C LEU A 10 -19.53 8.33 -7.85
N VAL A 11 -18.25 8.23 -8.17
CA VAL A 11 -17.25 7.62 -7.30
C VAL A 11 -16.45 8.73 -6.62
N ALA A 12 -16.66 8.90 -5.31
CA ALA A 12 -16.00 9.93 -4.50
C ALA A 12 -14.61 9.47 -4.01
N ASN A 13 -13.79 8.97 -4.93
CA ASN A 13 -12.46 8.44 -4.64
C ASN A 13 -11.54 8.54 -5.88
N ARG A 14 -10.30 8.05 -5.76
CA ARG A 14 -9.27 8.05 -6.81
C ARG A 14 -8.54 6.72 -6.89
N GLY A 15 -7.62 6.59 -7.85
CA GLY A 15 -6.71 5.45 -7.92
C GLY A 15 -7.44 4.13 -8.21
N GLU A 16 -6.88 3.02 -7.73
CA GLU A 16 -7.34 1.68 -8.09
C GLU A 16 -8.81 1.45 -7.71
N ILE A 17 -9.23 1.91 -6.52
CA ILE A 17 -10.60 1.69 -6.04
C ILE A 17 -11.63 2.40 -6.91
N ALA A 18 -11.28 3.56 -7.46
CA ALA A 18 -12.19 4.24 -8.37
C ALA A 18 -12.35 3.45 -9.68
N CYS A 19 -11.26 2.95 -10.25
CA CYS A 19 -11.30 2.04 -11.41
C CYS A 19 -12.09 0.76 -11.08
N ARG A 20 -11.85 0.14 -9.92
CA ARG A 20 -12.54 -1.06 -9.43
C ARG A 20 -14.05 -0.86 -9.37
N VAL A 21 -14.52 0.24 -8.78
CA VAL A 21 -15.95 0.53 -8.66
C VAL A 21 -16.57 0.83 -10.03
N MET A 22 -15.90 1.64 -10.83
CA MET A 22 -16.39 1.98 -12.17
C MET A 22 -16.49 0.77 -13.09
N ARG A 23 -15.54 -0.17 -13.02
CA ARG A 23 -15.57 -1.41 -13.80
C ARG A 23 -16.86 -2.20 -13.53
N THR A 24 -17.26 -2.34 -12.27
CA THR A 24 -18.53 -3.00 -11.91
C THR A 24 -19.74 -2.17 -12.34
N ALA A 25 -19.74 -0.86 -12.07
CA ALA A 25 -20.84 0.01 -12.45
C ALA A 25 -21.10 -0.03 -13.98
N LYS A 26 -20.05 0.01 -14.80
CA LYS A 26 -20.12 -0.14 -16.26
C LYS A 26 -20.61 -1.52 -16.68
N ALA A 27 -20.13 -2.59 -16.04
CA ALA A 27 -20.62 -3.94 -16.29
C ALA A 27 -22.12 -4.10 -15.98
N MET A 28 -22.64 -3.31 -15.03
CA MET A 28 -24.07 -3.22 -14.70
C MET A 28 -24.85 -2.25 -15.62
N GLY A 29 -24.20 -1.57 -16.55
CA GLY A 29 -24.83 -0.62 -17.48
C GLY A 29 -25.05 0.79 -16.91
N LEU A 30 -24.39 1.15 -15.81
CA LEU A 30 -24.46 2.49 -15.23
C LEU A 30 -23.44 3.43 -15.87
N THR A 31 -23.81 4.70 -16.01
CA THR A 31 -22.89 5.79 -16.32
C THR A 31 -22.02 6.10 -15.11
N THR A 32 -20.71 6.19 -15.30
CA THR A 32 -19.77 6.48 -14.20
C THR A 32 -19.26 7.90 -14.22
N VAL A 33 -19.23 8.52 -13.04
CA VAL A 33 -18.70 9.86 -12.83
C VAL A 33 -17.48 9.78 -11.90
N ALA A 34 -16.32 10.17 -12.41
CA ALA A 34 -15.13 10.36 -11.59
C ALA A 34 -15.00 11.82 -11.16
N VAL A 35 -14.52 12.03 -9.93
CA VAL A 35 -14.04 13.34 -9.48
C VAL A 35 -12.51 13.33 -9.45
N HIS A 36 -11.91 14.47 -9.72
CA HIS A 36 -10.45 14.59 -9.70
C HIS A 36 -9.96 15.89 -9.09
N SER A 37 -8.80 15.82 -8.43
CA SER A 37 -7.99 16.98 -8.09
C SER A 37 -7.30 17.54 -9.35
N ALA A 38 -6.64 18.70 -9.25
CA ALA A 38 -5.86 19.24 -10.35
C ALA A 38 -4.71 18.30 -10.77
N THR A 39 -4.10 17.59 -9.82
CA THR A 39 -3.01 16.62 -10.08
C THR A 39 -3.51 15.31 -10.67
N ASP A 40 -4.78 14.97 -10.45
CA ASP A 40 -5.39 13.72 -10.93
C ASP A 40 -6.20 13.91 -12.24
N ARG A 41 -6.08 15.07 -12.90
CA ARG A 41 -6.79 15.36 -14.16
C ARG A 41 -6.65 14.26 -15.18
N ASP A 42 -5.42 13.78 -15.35
CA ASP A 42 -5.07 12.75 -16.31
C ASP A 42 -4.90 11.39 -15.64
N ALA A 43 -5.23 11.21 -14.35
CA ALA A 43 -5.13 9.91 -13.69
C ALA A 43 -6.01 8.84 -14.34
N ARG A 44 -5.65 7.56 -14.18
CA ARG A 44 -6.33 6.43 -14.83
C ARG A 44 -7.85 6.44 -14.60
N HIS A 45 -8.29 6.65 -13.36
CA HIS A 45 -9.72 6.67 -13.04
C HIS A 45 -10.46 7.84 -13.71
N SER A 46 -9.81 8.99 -13.90
CA SER A 46 -10.35 10.14 -14.63
C SER A 46 -10.50 9.85 -16.12
N ARG A 47 -9.59 9.06 -16.71
CA ARG A 47 -9.63 8.62 -18.11
C ARG A 47 -10.68 7.52 -18.35
N GLU A 48 -10.85 6.63 -17.37
CA GLU A 48 -11.76 5.48 -17.48
C GLU A 48 -13.24 5.85 -17.27
N ALA A 49 -13.55 6.99 -16.64
CA ALA A 49 -14.92 7.43 -16.38
C ALA A 49 -15.66 7.95 -17.63
N ASP A 50 -16.99 7.86 -17.64
CA ASP A 50 -17.80 8.45 -18.73
C ASP A 50 -17.91 9.98 -18.58
N ILE A 51 -17.99 10.45 -17.34
CA ILE A 51 -17.99 11.87 -16.98
C ILE A 51 -16.88 12.11 -15.96
N ARG A 52 -16.19 13.25 -16.08
CA ARG A 52 -15.20 13.70 -15.10
C ARG A 52 -15.52 15.11 -14.60
N VAL A 53 -15.33 15.34 -13.31
CA VAL A 53 -15.56 16.65 -12.67
C VAL A 53 -14.33 17.08 -11.89
N ASP A 54 -13.87 18.30 -12.13
CA ASP A 54 -12.73 18.90 -11.45
C ASP A 54 -13.16 19.46 -10.08
N LEU A 55 -12.51 19.02 -9.01
CA LEU A 55 -12.70 19.54 -7.65
C LEU A 55 -11.77 20.74 -7.37
N GLY A 56 -10.74 20.96 -8.19
CA GLY A 56 -9.64 21.87 -7.93
C GLY A 56 -8.72 21.38 -6.80
N GLY A 57 -7.69 22.19 -6.48
CA GLY A 57 -6.71 21.86 -5.45
C GLY A 57 -5.78 20.69 -5.81
N SER A 58 -4.71 20.52 -5.04
CA SER A 58 -3.76 19.40 -5.20
C SER A 58 -3.76 18.46 -3.99
N LYS A 59 -4.03 18.98 -2.79
CA LYS A 59 -4.14 18.19 -1.55
C LYS A 59 -5.54 17.64 -1.39
N ALA A 60 -5.65 16.49 -0.73
CA ALA A 60 -6.94 15.88 -0.41
C ALA A 60 -7.87 16.81 0.39
N ALA A 61 -7.31 17.59 1.33
CA ALA A 61 -8.03 18.54 2.16
C ALA A 61 -8.76 19.63 1.36
N ASP A 62 -8.21 20.00 0.19
CA ASP A 62 -8.79 21.01 -0.69
C ASP A 62 -9.69 20.40 -1.79
N SER A 63 -9.75 19.06 -1.89
CA SER A 63 -10.38 18.31 -2.97
C SER A 63 -11.28 17.17 -2.46
N TYR A 64 -10.76 15.94 -2.40
CA TYR A 64 -11.50 14.71 -2.07
C TYR A 64 -12.13 14.68 -0.66
N LEU A 65 -11.68 15.54 0.26
CA LEU A 65 -12.24 15.68 1.60
C LEU A 65 -13.29 16.80 1.72
N VAL A 66 -13.55 17.56 0.65
CA VAL A 66 -14.50 18.68 0.65
C VAL A 66 -15.88 18.20 0.24
N ILE A 67 -16.73 17.94 1.24
CA ILE A 67 -18.11 17.43 1.08
C ILE A 67 -18.91 18.29 0.08
N ASP A 68 -18.88 19.61 0.22
CA ASP A 68 -19.67 20.52 -0.62
C ASP A 68 -19.30 20.41 -2.10
N LYS A 69 -18.02 20.22 -2.42
CA LYS A 69 -17.55 20.04 -3.80
C LYS A 69 -18.03 18.72 -4.39
N LEU A 70 -18.02 17.64 -3.59
CA LEU A 70 -18.51 16.33 -4.02
C LEU A 70 -20.02 16.34 -4.28
N LEU A 71 -20.81 16.99 -3.42
CA LEU A 71 -22.25 17.14 -3.63
C LEU A 71 -22.56 18.02 -4.84
N ALA A 72 -21.81 19.11 -5.04
CA ALA A 72 -21.94 19.95 -6.22
C ALA A 72 -21.59 19.18 -7.50
N ALA A 73 -20.54 18.35 -7.47
CA ALA A 73 -20.15 17.49 -8.59
C ALA A 73 -21.24 16.46 -8.93
N ALA A 74 -21.79 15.76 -7.92
CA ALA A 74 -22.87 14.80 -8.11
C ALA A 74 -24.11 15.44 -8.75
N LYS A 75 -24.48 16.63 -8.27
CA LYS A 75 -25.60 17.40 -8.82
C LYS A 75 -25.34 17.85 -10.26
N ALA A 76 -24.15 18.36 -10.55
CA ALA A 76 -23.77 18.84 -11.89
C ALA A 76 -23.70 17.70 -12.91
N SER A 77 -23.28 16.51 -12.50
CA SER A 77 -23.19 15.32 -13.36
C SER A 77 -24.51 14.54 -13.49
N GLY A 78 -25.52 14.86 -12.68
CA GLY A 78 -26.78 14.11 -12.63
C GLY A 78 -26.69 12.74 -11.97
N ALA A 79 -25.65 12.50 -11.15
CA ALA A 79 -25.52 11.26 -10.40
C ALA A 79 -26.65 11.13 -9.38
N GLN A 80 -27.24 9.93 -9.25
CA GLN A 80 -28.27 9.68 -8.22
C GLN A 80 -27.68 9.04 -6.96
N ALA A 81 -26.44 8.55 -7.04
CA ALA A 81 -25.79 7.90 -5.94
C ALA A 81 -24.28 8.19 -5.92
N ILE A 82 -23.69 8.03 -4.73
CA ILE A 82 -22.26 8.22 -4.49
C ILE A 82 -21.68 6.97 -3.84
N HIS A 83 -20.67 6.39 -4.48
CA HIS A 83 -19.84 5.36 -3.89
C HIS A 83 -18.57 5.99 -3.28
N PRO A 84 -18.34 5.85 -1.96
CA PRO A 84 -17.18 6.48 -1.33
C PRO A 84 -15.88 5.70 -1.55
N GLY A 85 -15.95 4.41 -1.92
CA GLY A 85 -14.77 3.54 -1.96
C GLY A 85 -14.31 3.23 -0.53
N TYR A 86 -13.02 3.35 -0.30
CA TYR A 86 -12.40 3.23 1.03
C TYR A 86 -11.48 4.43 1.32
N GLY A 87 -11.24 4.72 2.59
CA GLY A 87 -10.50 5.93 2.98
C GLY A 87 -11.28 7.22 2.63
N PHE A 88 -10.59 8.36 2.67
CA PHE A 88 -11.20 9.69 2.53
C PHE A 88 -12.44 9.87 3.41
N LEU A 89 -13.63 9.96 2.82
CA LEU A 89 -14.90 10.21 3.50
C LEU A 89 -15.76 8.94 3.68
N SER A 90 -15.25 7.75 3.35
CA SER A 90 -16.03 6.50 3.43
C SER A 90 -16.54 6.18 4.83
N GLU A 91 -15.85 6.64 5.87
CA GLU A 91 -16.19 6.42 7.28
C GLU A 91 -16.57 7.75 7.96
N ASN A 92 -16.98 8.75 7.18
CA ASN A 92 -17.41 10.05 7.69
C ASN A 92 -18.94 10.11 7.75
N ALA A 93 -19.49 10.03 8.97
CA ALA A 93 -20.94 10.09 9.18
C ALA A 93 -21.56 11.42 8.71
N GLY A 94 -20.82 12.53 8.80
CA GLY A 94 -21.24 13.84 8.28
C GLY A 94 -21.44 13.82 6.77
N PHE A 95 -20.57 13.13 6.03
CA PHE A 95 -20.69 12.95 4.59
C PHE A 95 -21.91 12.09 4.22
N ALA A 96 -22.10 10.95 4.90
CA ALA A 96 -23.28 10.10 4.68
C ALA A 96 -24.59 10.88 4.91
N ARG A 97 -24.69 11.63 6.02
CA ARG A 97 -25.86 12.51 6.30
C ARG A 97 -26.06 13.57 5.22
N ALA A 98 -24.99 14.19 4.75
CA ALA A 98 -25.08 15.25 3.74
C ALA A 98 -25.56 14.72 2.38
N ILE A 99 -25.16 13.50 1.99
CA ILE A 99 -25.64 12.81 0.78
C ILE A 99 -27.14 12.52 0.89
N GLU A 100 -27.58 11.92 2.00
CA GLU A 100 -28.99 11.62 2.23
C GLU A 100 -29.86 12.90 2.23
N GLN A 101 -29.39 13.97 2.89
CA GLN A 101 -30.07 15.27 2.89
C GLN A 101 -30.15 15.91 1.50
N ALA A 102 -29.18 15.63 0.63
CA ALA A 102 -29.20 16.06 -0.77
C ALA A 102 -30.13 15.21 -1.66
N GLY A 103 -30.78 14.17 -1.11
CA GLY A 103 -31.65 13.26 -1.85
C GLY A 103 -30.89 12.26 -2.73
N LEU A 104 -29.59 12.09 -2.48
CA LEU A 104 -28.73 11.13 -3.16
C LEU A 104 -28.63 9.83 -2.34
N ILE A 105 -28.28 8.73 -3.00
CA ILE A 105 -28.07 7.43 -2.35
C ILE A 105 -26.60 7.30 -1.96
N PHE A 106 -26.33 7.06 -0.68
CA PHE A 106 -24.99 6.70 -0.19
C PHE A 106 -24.78 5.19 -0.29
N LEU A 107 -23.74 4.73 -1.00
CA LEU A 107 -23.39 3.31 -1.10
C LEU A 107 -22.48 2.89 0.07
N GLY A 108 -23.06 2.90 1.26
CA GLY A 108 -22.40 2.50 2.49
C GLY A 108 -23.40 2.35 3.63
N PRO A 109 -22.92 2.13 4.86
CA PRO A 109 -23.80 2.03 6.02
C PRO A 109 -24.45 3.37 6.37
N PRO A 110 -25.58 3.36 7.09
CA PRO A 110 -26.22 4.58 7.54
C PRO A 110 -25.30 5.36 8.47
N ALA A 111 -25.45 6.69 8.50
CA ALA A 111 -24.59 7.55 9.31
C ALA A 111 -24.58 7.20 10.81
N SER A 112 -25.71 6.70 11.34
CA SER A 112 -25.80 6.23 12.73
C SER A 112 -24.89 5.04 13.02
N ALA A 113 -24.73 4.12 12.07
CA ALA A 113 -23.84 2.97 12.22
C ALA A 113 -22.37 3.39 12.15
N ILE A 114 -22.05 4.37 11.30
CA ILE A 114 -20.71 4.98 11.24
C ILE A 114 -20.37 5.68 12.56
N ASP A 115 -21.27 6.52 13.08
CA ASP A 115 -21.09 7.21 14.37
C ASP A 115 -20.93 6.22 15.54
N ALA A 116 -21.71 5.12 15.53
CA ALA A 116 -21.63 4.08 16.56
C ALA A 116 -20.26 3.39 16.66
N MET A 117 -19.54 3.29 15.53
CA MET A 117 -18.21 2.69 15.46
C MET A 117 -17.07 3.71 15.50
N GLY A 118 -17.36 5.01 15.51
CA GLY A 118 -16.34 6.07 15.48
C GLY A 118 -15.54 6.23 16.78
N SER A 119 -16.05 5.74 17.92
CA SER A 119 -15.36 5.77 19.21
C SER A 119 -15.11 4.36 19.74
N LYS A 120 -13.86 4.04 20.09
CA LYS A 120 -13.46 2.72 20.59
C LYS A 120 -14.20 2.28 21.85
N SER A 121 -14.45 3.21 22.78
CA SER A 121 -15.16 2.88 24.02
C SER A 121 -16.64 2.60 23.76
N ALA A 122 -17.29 3.42 22.93
CA ALA A 122 -18.69 3.23 22.54
C ALA A 122 -18.87 1.93 21.73
N ALA A 123 -17.98 1.67 20.77
CA ALA A 123 -17.96 0.46 19.99
C ALA A 123 -17.84 -0.78 20.89
N LYS A 124 -16.91 -0.79 21.85
CA LYS A 124 -16.74 -1.91 22.79
C LYS A 124 -17.99 -2.15 23.65
N ALA A 125 -18.57 -1.11 24.22
CA ALA A 125 -19.79 -1.26 25.02
C ALA A 125 -20.95 -1.87 24.21
N LEU A 126 -21.10 -1.46 22.94
CA LEU A 126 -22.08 -2.03 22.02
C LEU A 126 -21.77 -3.50 21.69
N MET A 127 -20.50 -3.83 21.43
CA MET A 127 -20.06 -5.20 21.13
C MET A 127 -20.22 -6.14 22.33
N GLU A 128 -19.92 -5.68 23.54
CA GLU A 128 -20.15 -6.43 24.79
C GLU A 128 -21.64 -6.74 24.96
N ALA A 129 -22.51 -5.74 24.80
CA ALA A 129 -23.96 -5.91 24.86
C ALA A 129 -24.49 -6.84 23.76
N ALA A 130 -23.83 -6.90 22.60
CA ALA A 130 -24.16 -7.79 21.49
C ALA A 130 -23.61 -9.23 21.65
N GLY A 131 -22.89 -9.53 22.73
CA GLY A 131 -22.29 -10.85 22.98
C GLY A 131 -21.16 -11.17 21.99
N VAL A 132 -20.41 -10.15 21.57
CA VAL A 132 -19.20 -10.29 20.75
C VAL A 132 -18.00 -10.39 21.69
N PRO A 133 -17.14 -11.42 21.57
CA PRO A 133 -15.98 -11.56 22.45
C PRO A 133 -15.05 -10.35 22.36
N LEU A 134 -14.77 -9.71 23.49
CA LEU A 134 -13.82 -8.60 23.59
C LEU A 134 -12.52 -9.06 24.24
N VAL A 135 -11.42 -8.37 23.93
CA VAL A 135 -10.16 -8.58 24.64
C VAL A 135 -10.40 -8.28 26.13
N PRO A 136 -10.07 -9.21 27.05
CA PRO A 136 -10.20 -8.93 28.47
C PRO A 136 -9.43 -7.66 28.83
N GLY A 137 -10.10 -6.72 29.47
CA GLY A 137 -9.53 -5.39 29.69
C GLY A 137 -10.22 -4.59 30.78
N TYR A 138 -9.73 -3.38 30.96
CA TYR A 138 -10.37 -2.32 31.72
C TYR A 138 -10.44 -1.07 30.85
N HIS A 139 -11.65 -0.52 30.76
CA HIS A 139 -12.00 0.64 29.95
C HIS A 139 -12.95 1.60 30.70
N GLY A 140 -12.85 1.62 32.02
CA GLY A 140 -13.65 2.51 32.87
C GLY A 140 -13.05 3.91 33.00
N GLU A 141 -13.78 4.77 33.72
CA GLU A 141 -13.43 6.18 33.91
C GLU A 141 -12.28 6.42 34.90
N ALA A 142 -11.95 5.47 35.77
CA ALA A 142 -10.87 5.65 36.74
C ALA A 142 -9.51 5.47 36.06
N GLN A 143 -8.61 6.44 36.24
CA GLN A 143 -7.34 6.56 35.51
C GLN A 143 -6.11 6.53 36.45
N ASP A 144 -6.30 6.11 37.69
CA ASP A 144 -5.24 6.00 38.69
C ASP A 144 -4.45 4.68 38.58
N LEU A 145 -3.20 4.70 39.04
CA LEU A 145 -2.28 3.56 38.95
C LEU A 145 -2.78 2.33 39.72
N GLU A 146 -3.47 2.50 40.85
CA GLU A 146 -3.96 1.37 41.65
C GLU A 146 -5.06 0.61 40.92
N THR A 147 -5.99 1.33 40.29
CA THR A 147 -7.02 0.74 39.42
C THR A 147 -6.39 -0.03 38.26
N PHE A 148 -5.38 0.56 37.59
CA PHE A 148 -4.68 -0.10 36.49
C PHE A 148 -3.89 -1.34 36.95
N ARG A 149 -3.30 -1.30 38.15
CA ARG A 149 -2.59 -2.43 38.74
C ARG A 149 -3.54 -3.58 39.05
N ALA A 150 -4.64 -3.30 39.73
CA ALA A 150 -5.67 -4.29 40.03
C ALA A 150 -6.30 -4.88 38.75
N ALA A 151 -6.52 -4.06 37.73
CA ALA A 151 -6.98 -4.52 36.43
C ALA A 151 -5.95 -5.43 35.74
N ALA A 152 -4.68 -5.03 35.70
CA ALA A 152 -3.61 -5.81 35.09
C ALA A 152 -3.37 -7.15 35.81
N GLU A 153 -3.45 -7.18 37.14
CA GLU A 153 -3.41 -8.43 37.93
C GLU A 153 -4.57 -9.36 37.60
N ARG A 154 -5.80 -8.82 37.49
CA ARG A 154 -6.99 -9.60 37.13
C ARG A 154 -6.92 -10.15 35.70
N ILE A 155 -6.39 -9.37 34.75
CA ILE A 155 -6.20 -9.76 33.35
C ILE A 155 -5.02 -10.75 33.23
N GLY A 156 -4.03 -10.61 34.09
CA GLY A 156 -2.75 -11.30 34.08
C GLY A 156 -1.79 -10.69 33.05
N TYR A 157 -0.52 -10.56 33.42
CA TYR A 157 0.54 -10.11 32.52
C TYR A 157 0.89 -11.17 31.45
N PRO A 158 1.43 -10.78 30.28
CA PRO A 158 1.63 -9.40 29.83
C PRO A 158 0.31 -8.69 29.47
N VAL A 159 0.27 -7.37 29.66
CA VAL A 159 -0.85 -6.49 29.31
C VAL A 159 -0.40 -5.37 28.37
N LEU A 160 -1.34 -4.80 27.63
CA LEU A 160 -1.12 -3.70 26.69
C LEU A 160 -1.89 -2.47 27.17
N LEU A 161 -1.17 -1.40 27.45
CA LEU A 161 -1.74 -0.08 27.67
C LEU A 161 -2.02 0.57 26.31
N LYS A 162 -3.21 1.15 26.14
CA LYS A 162 -3.62 1.86 24.93
C LYS A 162 -4.32 3.17 25.26
N ALA A 163 -4.06 4.21 24.48
CA ALA A 163 -4.85 5.44 24.53
C ALA A 163 -6.32 5.16 24.15
N SER A 164 -7.24 5.81 24.86
CA SER A 164 -8.69 5.70 24.60
C SER A 164 -9.08 6.44 23.32
N ALA A 165 -8.43 7.58 23.06
CA ALA A 165 -8.54 8.35 21.82
C ALA A 165 -7.40 8.00 20.86
N GLY A 166 -7.69 7.96 19.55
CA GLY A 166 -6.69 7.81 18.49
C GLY A 166 -6.51 6.40 17.89
N GLY A 167 -5.65 6.31 16.88
CA GLY A 167 -5.34 5.10 16.10
C GLY A 167 -3.86 5.02 15.69
N GLY A 168 -3.45 3.90 15.08
CA GLY A 168 -2.12 3.77 14.47
C GLY A 168 -0.94 3.52 15.43
N GLY A 169 -1.14 2.84 16.56
CA GLY A 169 -0.03 2.39 17.43
C GLY A 169 0.53 3.43 18.42
N LYS A 170 0.21 4.72 18.26
CA LYS A 170 0.70 5.80 19.15
C LYS A 170 0.04 5.72 20.54
N GLY A 171 0.84 5.87 21.59
CA GLY A 171 0.39 5.73 22.98
C GLY A 171 0.13 4.29 23.42
N MET A 172 0.75 3.30 22.76
CA MET A 172 0.68 1.89 23.14
C MET A 172 1.96 1.43 23.85
N LYS A 173 1.83 0.77 25.00
CA LYS A 173 2.98 0.20 25.75
C LYS A 173 2.64 -1.20 26.24
N VAL A 174 3.50 -2.17 25.90
CA VAL A 174 3.43 -3.52 26.47
C VAL A 174 4.05 -3.46 27.87
N VAL A 175 3.38 -4.08 28.84
CA VAL A 175 3.84 -4.22 30.22
C VAL A 175 3.92 -5.71 30.50
N GLU A 176 5.12 -6.22 30.73
CA GLU A 176 5.36 -7.66 30.91
C GLU A 176 5.25 -8.10 32.38
N GLU A 177 5.50 -7.18 33.29
CA GLU A 177 5.49 -7.42 34.74
C GLU A 177 5.06 -6.16 35.50
N GLU A 178 4.58 -6.35 36.73
CA GLU A 178 3.98 -5.30 37.55
C GLU A 178 4.91 -4.09 37.81
N SER A 179 6.20 -4.36 38.00
CA SER A 179 7.25 -3.35 38.25
C SER A 179 7.32 -2.28 37.15
N GLN A 180 6.95 -2.63 35.91
CA GLN A 180 7.01 -1.76 34.74
C GLN A 180 5.77 -0.87 34.57
N LEU A 181 4.66 -1.20 35.26
CA LEU A 181 3.35 -0.61 34.98
C LEU A 181 3.32 0.90 35.23
N ALA A 182 3.93 1.37 36.32
CA ALA A 182 3.91 2.78 36.71
C ALA A 182 4.58 3.68 35.65
N ASP A 183 5.79 3.29 35.23
CA ASP A 183 6.56 4.06 34.25
C ASP A 183 5.94 3.97 32.85
N ALA A 184 5.45 2.79 32.46
CA ALA A 184 4.79 2.58 31.18
C ALA A 184 3.48 3.37 31.08
N LEU A 185 2.66 3.41 32.14
CA LEU A 185 1.41 4.17 32.16
C LEU A 185 1.66 5.67 32.07
N ALA A 186 2.59 6.20 32.87
CA ALA A 186 2.91 7.62 32.84
C ALA A 186 3.50 8.04 31.48
N SER A 187 4.31 7.18 30.87
CA SER A 187 4.86 7.38 29.52
C SER A 187 3.76 7.40 28.46
N ALA A 188 2.87 6.41 28.48
CA ALA A 188 1.77 6.30 27.53
C ALA A 188 0.77 7.47 27.65
N GLN A 189 0.46 7.93 28.88
CA GLN A 189 -0.40 9.09 29.11
C GLN A 189 0.20 10.39 28.54
N ARG A 190 1.51 10.61 28.70
CA ARG A 190 2.19 11.77 28.09
C ARG A 190 2.12 11.73 26.57
N GLU A 191 2.35 10.56 25.99
CA GLU A 191 2.29 10.35 24.53
C GLU A 191 0.87 10.51 23.99
N ALA A 192 -0.14 10.01 24.70
CA ALA A 192 -1.55 10.17 24.34
C ALA A 192 -1.99 11.63 24.44
N GLN A 193 -1.61 12.33 25.51
CA GLN A 193 -1.91 13.75 25.68
C GLN A 193 -1.26 14.62 24.59
N SER A 194 0.00 14.36 24.25
CA SER A 194 0.71 15.13 23.21
C SER A 194 0.16 14.85 21.81
N SER A 195 -0.25 13.61 21.55
CA SER A 195 -0.70 13.19 20.21
C SER A 195 -2.18 13.45 19.95
N PHE A 196 -3.03 13.32 20.97
CA PHE A 196 -4.50 13.29 20.82
C PHE A 196 -5.23 14.29 21.72
N GLY A 197 -4.52 14.99 22.60
CA GLY A 197 -5.14 15.91 23.56
C GLY A 197 -5.93 15.22 24.68
N ASP A 198 -5.90 13.88 24.74
CA ASP A 198 -6.62 13.05 25.71
C ASP A 198 -5.65 12.04 26.35
N ALA A 199 -5.41 12.20 27.65
CA ALA A 199 -4.55 11.31 28.44
C ALA A 199 -5.23 10.03 28.91
N ARG A 200 -6.52 9.79 28.58
CA ARG A 200 -7.22 8.60 29.05
C ARG A 200 -6.65 7.34 28.42
N MET A 201 -6.40 6.35 29.26
CA MET A 201 -5.82 5.06 28.94
C MET A 201 -6.82 3.94 29.17
N LEU A 202 -6.54 2.81 28.54
CA LEU A 202 -7.22 1.53 28.66
C LEU A 202 -6.12 0.47 28.88
N VAL A 203 -6.43 -0.61 29.59
CA VAL A 203 -5.53 -1.77 29.70
C VAL A 203 -6.24 -3.00 29.15
N GLU A 204 -5.54 -3.76 28.32
CA GLU A 204 -6.05 -4.97 27.68
C GLU A 204 -5.06 -6.12 27.82
N LYS A 205 -5.56 -7.34 27.72
CA LYS A 205 -4.70 -8.52 27.62
C LYS A 205 -3.80 -8.38 26.40
N TYR A 206 -2.49 -8.59 26.58
CA TYR A 206 -1.59 -8.69 25.44
C TYR A 206 -1.70 -10.09 24.84
N VAL A 207 -2.11 -10.16 23.57
CA VAL A 207 -2.27 -11.42 22.84
C VAL A 207 -0.93 -11.82 22.25
N LEU A 208 -0.43 -13.00 22.63
CA LEU A 208 0.85 -13.54 22.15
C LEU A 208 0.67 -14.17 20.76
N LYS A 209 1.57 -13.82 19.83
CA LYS A 209 1.53 -14.24 18.41
C LYS A 209 0.14 -14.08 17.78
N PRO A 210 -0.45 -12.86 17.82
CA PRO A 210 -1.80 -12.69 17.33
C PRO A 210 -1.79 -12.77 15.81
N ARG A 211 -2.79 -13.48 15.28
CA ARG A 211 -3.20 -13.40 13.88
C ARG A 211 -4.27 -12.33 13.73
N HIS A 212 -4.13 -11.49 12.72
CA HIS A 212 -5.16 -10.52 12.37
C HIS A 212 -6.10 -11.20 11.38
N VAL A 213 -7.26 -11.64 11.87
CA VAL A 213 -8.29 -12.31 11.07
C VAL A 213 -9.53 -11.46 11.04
N GLU A 214 -10.10 -11.25 9.87
CA GLU A 214 -11.25 -10.38 9.70
C GLU A 214 -12.37 -11.06 8.93
N ILE A 215 -13.61 -10.65 9.19
CA ILE A 215 -14.82 -11.23 8.59
C ILE A 215 -15.48 -10.19 7.70
N GLN A 216 -15.69 -10.55 6.43
CA GLN A 216 -16.53 -9.76 5.55
C GLN A 216 -17.99 -9.93 5.96
N VAL A 217 -18.67 -8.84 6.28
CA VAL A 217 -20.12 -8.84 6.47
C VAL A 217 -20.82 -8.09 5.35
N PHE A 218 -22.06 -8.49 5.07
CA PHE A 218 -22.93 -7.82 4.13
C PHE A 218 -24.35 -7.80 4.67
N ALA A 219 -24.96 -6.62 4.73
CA ALA A 219 -26.33 -6.42 5.20
C ALA A 219 -27.17 -5.64 4.19
N ASP A 220 -28.47 -5.92 4.15
CA ASP A 220 -29.44 -5.16 3.35
C ASP A 220 -30.38 -4.29 4.20
N GLN A 221 -31.23 -3.52 3.52
CA GLN A 221 -32.23 -2.66 4.18
C GLN A 221 -33.45 -3.43 4.71
N HIS A 222 -33.50 -4.75 4.52
CA HIS A 222 -34.60 -5.63 4.92
C HIS A 222 -34.29 -6.40 6.21
N GLY A 223 -33.13 -6.13 6.84
CA GLY A 223 -32.67 -6.77 8.06
C GLY A 223 -31.92 -8.09 7.82
N ASN A 224 -31.68 -8.49 6.57
CA ASN A 224 -30.84 -9.63 6.29
C ASN A 224 -29.37 -9.23 6.45
N CYS A 225 -28.59 -10.08 7.10
CA CYS A 225 -27.15 -9.89 7.27
C CYS A 225 -26.47 -11.26 7.24
N LEU A 226 -25.39 -11.37 6.48
CA LEU A 226 -24.58 -12.58 6.36
C LEU A 226 -23.09 -12.25 6.40
N TYR A 227 -22.26 -13.26 6.63
CA TYR A 227 -20.81 -13.18 6.50
C TYR A 227 -20.33 -13.91 5.25
N LEU A 228 -19.36 -13.30 4.54
CA LEU A 228 -18.74 -13.80 3.31
C LEU A 228 -17.35 -14.37 3.59
N ASN A 229 -17.29 -15.28 4.57
CA ASN A 229 -16.06 -15.90 5.09
C ASN A 229 -15.08 -14.87 5.68
N GLU A 230 -13.89 -15.36 6.00
CA GLU A 230 -12.81 -14.63 6.66
C GLU A 230 -11.61 -14.38 5.74
N ARG A 231 -10.77 -13.43 6.17
CA ARG A 231 -9.45 -13.15 5.60
C ARG A 231 -8.40 -13.14 6.70
N ASP A 232 -7.19 -13.61 6.42
CA ASP A 232 -6.02 -13.40 7.25
C ASP A 232 -5.19 -12.24 6.67
N CYS A 233 -4.96 -11.23 7.51
CA CYS A 233 -4.20 -10.02 7.18
C CYS A 233 -3.00 -9.86 8.12
N SER A 234 -2.48 -10.97 8.66
CA SER A 234 -1.42 -10.95 9.69
C SER A 234 -0.10 -10.42 9.16
N ILE A 235 0.17 -10.57 7.86
CA ILE A 235 1.41 -10.07 7.26
C ILE A 235 1.28 -8.56 7.01
N GLN A 236 1.73 -7.79 7.99
CA GLN A 236 1.64 -6.34 8.02
C GLN A 236 2.94 -5.70 8.49
N ARG A 237 3.21 -4.48 8.01
CA ARG A 237 4.35 -3.66 8.40
C ARG A 237 3.86 -2.41 9.14
N ARG A 238 4.27 -2.21 10.39
CA ARG A 238 3.89 -1.01 11.19
C ARG A 238 2.37 -0.72 11.11
N HIS A 239 1.55 -1.77 11.23
CA HIS A 239 0.08 -1.73 11.11
C HIS A 239 -0.50 -1.46 9.71
N GLN A 240 0.33 -1.53 8.67
CA GLN A 240 -0.12 -1.50 7.27
C GLN A 240 -0.14 -2.93 6.71
N LYS A 241 -1.31 -3.41 6.29
CA LYS A 241 -1.48 -4.74 5.68
C LYS A 241 -0.70 -4.82 4.35
N VAL A 242 0.01 -5.92 4.13
CA VAL A 242 0.90 -6.13 2.97
C VAL A 242 0.47 -7.34 2.14
N VAL A 243 0.15 -8.44 2.81
CA VAL A 243 -0.34 -9.69 2.19
C VAL A 243 -1.60 -10.13 2.91
N GLU A 244 -2.64 -10.42 2.15
CA GLU A 244 -3.94 -10.85 2.63
C GLU A 244 -4.34 -12.15 1.95
N GLU A 245 -4.98 -13.06 2.67
CA GLU A 245 -5.43 -14.32 2.09
C GLU A 245 -6.79 -14.78 2.61
N ALA A 246 -7.55 -15.46 1.76
CA ALA A 246 -8.86 -16.00 2.06
C ALA A 246 -8.99 -17.43 1.51
N PRO A 247 -9.53 -18.40 2.26
CA PRO A 247 -9.83 -18.32 3.70
C PRO A 247 -8.56 -18.19 4.56
N ALA A 248 -8.72 -17.90 5.86
CA ALA A 248 -7.59 -17.85 6.78
C ALA A 248 -7.03 -19.27 7.01
N PRO A 249 -5.72 -19.50 6.84
CA PRO A 249 -5.13 -20.84 6.99
C PRO A 249 -5.33 -21.41 8.40
N GLY A 250 -5.55 -22.73 8.50
CA GLY A 250 -5.61 -23.43 9.79
C GLY A 250 -6.82 -23.14 10.68
N LEU A 251 -7.84 -22.39 10.22
CA LEU A 251 -9.09 -22.22 10.96
C LEU A 251 -10.03 -23.42 10.76
N SER A 252 -10.53 -23.96 11.88
CA SER A 252 -11.54 -25.02 11.84
C SER A 252 -12.90 -24.46 11.36
N PRO A 253 -13.78 -25.30 10.77
CA PRO A 253 -15.12 -24.88 10.37
C PRO A 253 -15.95 -24.30 11.52
N GLU A 254 -15.79 -24.84 12.73
CA GLU A 254 -16.50 -24.39 13.94
C GLU A 254 -16.04 -23.01 14.37
N LEU A 255 -14.72 -22.77 14.38
CA LEU A 255 -14.15 -21.47 14.71
C LEU A 255 -14.54 -20.41 13.67
N ARG A 256 -14.47 -20.76 12.38
CA ARG A 256 -14.93 -19.90 11.28
C ARG A 256 -16.40 -19.49 11.47
N LYS A 257 -17.26 -20.47 11.76
CA LYS A 257 -18.68 -20.22 12.03
C LYS A 257 -18.87 -19.32 13.25
N ALA A 258 -18.17 -19.58 14.35
CA ALA A 258 -18.27 -18.78 15.57
C ALA A 258 -17.86 -17.32 15.35
N MET A 259 -16.76 -17.08 14.63
CA MET A 259 -16.31 -15.74 14.24
C MET A 259 -17.30 -15.07 13.28
N GLY A 260 -17.80 -15.81 12.28
CA GLY A 260 -18.79 -15.32 11.32
C GLY A 260 -20.09 -14.87 11.98
N GLU A 261 -20.65 -15.71 12.87
CA GLU A 261 -21.86 -15.37 13.61
C GLU A 261 -21.65 -14.21 14.57
N ALA A 262 -20.47 -14.10 15.20
CA ALA A 262 -20.13 -12.95 16.03
C ALA A 262 -20.06 -11.65 15.21
N ALA A 263 -19.49 -11.69 14.00
CA ALA A 263 -19.45 -10.55 13.10
C ALA A 263 -20.85 -10.12 12.62
N VAL A 264 -21.73 -11.08 12.32
CA VAL A 264 -23.13 -10.76 11.97
C VAL A 264 -23.87 -10.13 13.14
N ARG A 265 -23.69 -10.64 14.37
CA ARG A 265 -24.27 -10.01 15.58
C ARG A 265 -23.77 -8.58 15.76
N ALA A 266 -22.47 -8.34 15.56
CA ALA A 266 -21.87 -7.01 15.61
C ALA A 266 -22.53 -6.04 14.61
N ALA A 267 -22.68 -6.47 13.35
CA ALA A 267 -23.30 -5.68 12.29
C ALA A 267 -24.80 -5.40 12.57
N GLN A 268 -25.54 -6.41 13.03
CA GLN A 268 -26.96 -6.26 13.36
C GLN A 268 -27.18 -5.32 14.54
N ALA A 269 -26.31 -5.35 15.55
CA ALA A 269 -26.43 -4.50 16.74
C ALA A 269 -26.41 -2.99 16.44
N ILE A 270 -25.80 -2.59 15.31
CA ILE A 270 -25.72 -1.19 14.89
C ILE A 270 -26.62 -0.85 13.69
N GLY A 271 -27.48 -1.78 13.26
CA GLY A 271 -28.33 -1.58 12.08
C GLY A 271 -27.52 -1.34 10.81
N TYR A 272 -26.43 -2.11 10.63
CA TYR A 272 -25.51 -1.94 9.51
C TYR A 272 -26.18 -2.24 8.16
N VAL A 273 -25.73 -1.57 7.08
CA VAL A 273 -26.17 -1.77 5.69
C VAL A 273 -24.96 -1.70 4.76
N GLY A 274 -24.96 -2.50 3.70
CA GLY A 274 -23.88 -2.57 2.73
C GLY A 274 -22.75 -3.52 3.15
N ALA A 275 -21.57 -3.30 2.59
CA ALA A 275 -20.38 -4.10 2.87
C ALA A 275 -19.60 -3.50 4.05
N GLY A 276 -19.24 -4.34 5.01
CA GLY A 276 -18.42 -3.95 6.17
C GLY A 276 -17.46 -5.06 6.56
N THR A 277 -16.51 -4.78 7.44
CA THR A 277 -15.59 -5.81 7.93
C THR A 277 -15.38 -5.68 9.42
N VAL A 278 -15.52 -6.81 10.10
CA VAL A 278 -15.26 -6.94 11.54
C VAL A 278 -13.90 -7.56 11.72
N GLU A 279 -12.99 -6.83 12.35
CA GLU A 279 -11.61 -7.28 12.58
C GLU A 279 -11.48 -7.95 13.95
N PHE A 280 -10.82 -9.10 13.96
CA PHE A 280 -10.53 -9.88 15.17
C PHE A 280 -9.03 -10.14 15.32
N LEU A 281 -8.61 -10.21 16.58
CA LEU A 281 -7.33 -10.81 16.96
C LEU A 281 -7.59 -12.27 17.35
N LEU A 282 -7.02 -13.19 16.60
CA LEU A 282 -7.06 -14.62 16.88
C LEU A 282 -5.74 -15.03 17.58
N ASP A 283 -5.86 -15.64 18.75
CA ASP A 283 -4.72 -16.14 19.50
C ASP A 283 -4.35 -17.58 19.11
N ALA A 284 -3.16 -18.03 19.55
CA ALA A 284 -2.67 -19.38 19.28
C ALA A 284 -3.49 -20.50 19.96
N ARG A 285 -4.36 -20.18 20.92
CA ARG A 285 -5.24 -21.12 21.63
C ARG A 285 -6.58 -21.29 20.92
N GLY A 286 -6.86 -20.49 19.90
CA GLY A 286 -8.13 -20.49 19.16
C GLY A 286 -9.18 -19.54 19.75
N GLU A 287 -8.81 -18.67 20.70
CA GLU A 287 -9.67 -17.61 21.20
C GLU A 287 -9.56 -16.39 20.28
N PHE A 288 -10.70 -15.79 19.93
CA PHE A 288 -10.75 -14.60 19.09
C PHE A 288 -11.40 -13.44 19.83
N PHE A 289 -10.92 -12.23 19.54
CA PHE A 289 -11.35 -11.03 20.23
C PHE A 289 -11.57 -9.89 19.23
N PHE A 290 -12.71 -9.22 19.34
CA PHE A 290 -13.06 -8.07 18.51
C PHE A 290 -12.05 -6.94 18.72
N MET A 291 -11.56 -6.39 17.60
CA MET A 291 -10.66 -5.26 17.60
C MET A 291 -11.40 -3.98 17.21
N GLU A 292 -11.99 -3.98 16.02
CA GLU A 292 -12.78 -2.88 15.49
C GLU A 292 -13.68 -3.35 14.33
N MET A 293 -14.57 -2.47 13.89
CA MET A 293 -15.38 -2.68 12.69
C MET A 293 -15.14 -1.53 11.74
N ASN A 294 -14.62 -1.83 10.57
CA ASN A 294 -14.47 -0.86 9.51
C ASN A 294 -15.78 -0.73 8.74
N THR A 295 -16.31 0.49 8.66
CA THR A 295 -17.66 0.76 8.17
C THR A 295 -17.68 1.02 6.67
N ARG A 296 -16.92 0.23 5.90
CA ARG A 296 -16.68 0.39 4.47
C ARG A 296 -16.28 -0.92 3.80
N LEU A 297 -16.25 -0.92 2.47
CA LEU A 297 -15.56 -1.95 1.69
C LEU A 297 -14.07 -1.97 2.07
N GLN A 298 -13.50 -3.16 2.29
CA GLN A 298 -12.07 -3.29 2.55
C GLN A 298 -11.23 -3.26 1.28
N VAL A 299 -9.95 -2.90 1.41
CA VAL A 299 -9.02 -2.84 0.28
C VAL A 299 -8.85 -4.23 -0.33
N GLU A 300 -8.69 -5.22 0.55
CA GLU A 300 -8.51 -6.65 0.38
C GLU A 300 -9.81 -7.44 0.14
N HIS A 301 -10.93 -6.77 -0.17
CA HIS A 301 -12.14 -7.47 -0.59
C HIS A 301 -11.95 -8.41 -1.81
N PRO A 302 -11.01 -8.20 -2.77
CA PRO A 302 -10.86 -9.09 -3.91
C PRO A 302 -10.54 -10.54 -3.55
N VAL A 303 -9.83 -10.83 -2.45
CA VAL A 303 -9.63 -12.23 -2.03
C VAL A 303 -10.93 -12.89 -1.61
N THR A 304 -11.84 -12.16 -0.96
CA THR A 304 -13.19 -12.64 -0.66
C THR A 304 -14.00 -12.86 -1.93
N GLU A 305 -13.94 -11.93 -2.89
CA GLU A 305 -14.60 -12.11 -4.19
C GLU A 305 -14.09 -13.35 -4.93
N ALA A 306 -12.79 -13.63 -4.84
CA ALA A 306 -12.17 -14.76 -5.52
C ALA A 306 -12.65 -16.12 -4.97
N ILE A 307 -12.76 -16.27 -3.65
CA ILE A 307 -13.23 -17.53 -3.05
C ILE A 307 -14.75 -17.68 -3.05
N THR A 308 -15.49 -16.60 -3.24
CA THR A 308 -16.97 -16.63 -3.25
C THR A 308 -17.57 -16.53 -4.66
N GLY A 309 -16.83 -16.01 -5.64
CA GLY A 309 -17.37 -15.70 -6.97
C GLY A 309 -18.37 -14.55 -6.98
N LEU A 310 -18.44 -13.75 -5.92
CA LEU A 310 -19.36 -12.62 -5.78
C LEU A 310 -18.66 -11.30 -6.14
N ASP A 311 -19.41 -10.36 -6.71
CA ASP A 311 -18.97 -8.97 -6.88
C ASP A 311 -19.59 -8.12 -5.75
N LEU A 312 -18.78 -7.75 -4.76
CA LEU A 312 -19.24 -7.02 -3.58
C LEU A 312 -19.69 -5.61 -3.93
N VAL A 313 -19.04 -4.95 -4.90
CA VAL A 313 -19.46 -3.63 -5.38
C VAL A 313 -20.83 -3.72 -6.04
N ALA A 314 -21.08 -4.77 -6.81
CA ALA A 314 -22.39 -4.99 -7.45
C ALA A 314 -23.48 -5.19 -6.39
N TRP A 315 -23.18 -5.93 -5.32
CA TRP A 315 -24.07 -6.08 -4.18
C TRP A 315 -24.31 -4.75 -3.45
N GLN A 316 -23.28 -3.91 -3.28
CA GLN A 316 -23.44 -2.59 -2.64
C GLN A 316 -24.42 -1.73 -3.43
N ILE A 317 -24.29 -1.72 -4.77
CA ILE A 317 -25.21 -1.02 -5.67
C ILE A 317 -26.66 -1.55 -5.51
N ARG A 318 -26.85 -2.87 -5.54
CA ARG A 318 -28.18 -3.50 -5.44
C ARG A 318 -28.86 -3.22 -4.10
N VAL A 319 -28.12 -3.38 -3.00
CA VAL A 319 -28.62 -3.12 -1.64
C VAL A 319 -28.94 -1.64 -1.46
N ALA A 320 -28.12 -0.74 -1.99
CA ALA A 320 -28.40 0.70 -1.95
C ALA A 320 -29.67 1.07 -2.74
N CYS A 321 -29.98 0.33 -3.82
CA CYS A 321 -31.25 0.42 -4.55
C CYS A 321 -32.45 -0.27 -3.84
N GLY A 322 -32.24 -0.81 -2.63
CA GLY A 322 -33.27 -1.45 -1.82
C GLY A 322 -33.57 -2.91 -2.20
N GLU A 323 -32.69 -3.57 -2.96
CA GLU A 323 -32.81 -5.02 -3.21
C GLU A 323 -32.39 -5.83 -1.97
N PRO A 324 -33.03 -6.99 -1.72
CA PRO A 324 -32.58 -7.91 -0.68
C PRO A 324 -31.32 -8.67 -1.12
N LEU A 325 -30.59 -9.24 -0.15
CA LEU A 325 -29.47 -10.13 -0.43
C LEU A 325 -29.93 -11.34 -1.25
N PRO A 326 -29.18 -11.74 -2.30
CA PRO A 326 -29.59 -12.84 -3.18
C PRO A 326 -29.29 -14.23 -2.61
N LEU A 327 -28.57 -14.33 -1.50
CA LEU A 327 -28.13 -15.58 -0.88
C LEU A 327 -28.46 -15.60 0.62
N THR A 328 -28.72 -16.80 1.16
CA THR A 328 -28.70 -17.06 2.61
C THR A 328 -27.30 -17.43 3.08
N GLN A 329 -27.08 -17.47 4.40
CA GLN A 329 -25.77 -17.79 4.98
C GLN A 329 -25.26 -19.18 4.56
N GLU A 330 -26.14 -20.16 4.43
CA GLU A 330 -25.81 -21.54 4.03
C GLU A 330 -25.46 -21.66 2.55
N GLN A 331 -25.85 -20.66 1.74
CA GLN A 331 -25.57 -20.61 0.31
C GLN A 331 -24.27 -19.87 -0.01
N VAL A 332 -23.63 -19.24 0.98
CA VAL A 332 -22.36 -18.54 0.78
C VAL A 332 -21.27 -19.56 0.40
N PRO A 333 -20.70 -19.46 -0.81
CA PRO A 333 -19.67 -20.39 -1.26
C PRO A 333 -18.32 -20.13 -0.57
N LEU A 334 -17.51 -21.19 -0.49
CA LEU A 334 -16.11 -21.15 -0.08
C LEU A 334 -15.33 -22.08 -1.02
N ILE A 335 -14.75 -21.51 -2.08
CA ILE A 335 -14.17 -22.26 -3.18
C ILE A 335 -12.69 -21.89 -3.36
N GLY A 336 -11.81 -22.88 -3.19
CA GLY A 336 -10.38 -22.70 -3.36
C GLY A 336 -9.77 -21.74 -2.33
N HIS A 337 -8.70 -21.06 -2.73
CA HIS A 337 -7.92 -20.14 -1.90
C HIS A 337 -7.45 -18.97 -2.73
N ALA A 338 -7.40 -17.77 -2.15
CA ALA A 338 -6.90 -16.57 -2.79
C ALA A 338 -5.89 -15.85 -1.91
N ILE A 339 -4.85 -15.30 -2.54
CA ILE A 339 -3.83 -14.47 -1.90
C ILE A 339 -3.74 -13.16 -2.68
N GLU A 340 -3.65 -12.06 -1.97
CA GLU A 340 -3.46 -10.71 -2.47
C GLU A 340 -2.19 -10.10 -1.89
N VAL A 341 -1.54 -9.26 -2.69
CA VAL A 341 -0.46 -8.38 -2.23
C VAL A 341 -0.72 -6.95 -2.67
N ARG A 342 -0.35 -6.00 -1.81
CA ARG A 342 -0.42 -4.57 -2.10
C ARG A 342 0.89 -4.06 -2.67
N LEU A 343 0.84 -3.60 -3.92
CA LEU A 343 1.98 -3.06 -4.63
C LEU A 343 2.08 -1.56 -4.38
N TYR A 344 3.16 -1.13 -3.72
CA TYR A 344 3.42 0.27 -3.36
C TYR A 344 4.64 0.83 -4.09
N ALA A 345 4.56 2.12 -4.41
CA ALA A 345 5.69 2.98 -4.69
C ALA A 345 6.39 3.36 -3.38
N GLU A 346 7.32 2.53 -2.94
CA GLU A 346 8.11 2.71 -1.72
C GLU A 346 9.47 2.05 -1.88
N ASP A 347 10.43 2.43 -1.03
CA ASP A 347 11.78 1.87 -1.03
C ASP A 347 12.03 0.99 0.22
N PRO A 348 11.83 -0.34 0.14
CA PRO A 348 12.06 -1.24 1.26
C PRO A 348 13.47 -1.19 1.86
N ALA A 349 14.49 -0.83 1.07
CA ALA A 349 15.87 -0.74 1.57
C ALA A 349 16.10 0.49 2.45
N ASN A 350 15.34 1.55 2.21
CA ASN A 350 15.40 2.81 2.94
C ASN A 350 14.15 2.98 3.81
N GLU A 351 13.94 2.05 4.74
CA GLU A 351 12.84 2.07 5.72
C GLU A 351 11.42 2.21 5.12
N PHE A 352 11.25 1.78 3.87
CA PHE A 352 10.01 1.91 3.12
C PHE A 352 9.56 3.37 2.93
N LEU A 353 10.51 4.28 2.72
CA LEU A 353 10.20 5.65 2.33
C LEU A 353 9.35 5.64 1.05
N PRO A 354 8.25 6.38 1.00
CA PRO A 354 7.43 6.47 -0.21
C PRO A 354 8.20 7.03 -1.41
N ALA A 355 8.02 6.41 -2.56
CA ALA A 355 8.64 6.85 -3.81
C ALA A 355 7.64 7.64 -4.65
N THR A 356 8.12 8.70 -5.29
CA THR A 356 7.33 9.54 -6.20
C THR A 356 8.12 9.76 -7.48
N GLY A 357 7.42 10.05 -8.57
CA GLY A 357 8.06 10.18 -9.88
C GLY A 357 7.20 9.63 -11.00
N THR A 358 7.80 9.47 -12.18
CA THR A 358 7.11 8.96 -13.37
C THR A 358 7.35 7.47 -13.52
N LEU A 359 6.28 6.71 -13.77
CA LEU A 359 6.35 5.29 -14.13
C LEU A 359 6.88 5.15 -15.56
N ALA A 360 8.20 5.19 -15.74
CA ALA A 360 8.85 5.05 -17.05
C ALA A 360 8.58 3.69 -17.70
N LEU A 361 8.38 2.65 -16.88
CA LEU A 361 7.95 1.32 -17.29
C LEU A 361 6.88 0.86 -16.32
N TYR A 362 5.74 0.41 -16.83
CA TYR A 362 4.71 -0.24 -16.02
C TYR A 362 3.99 -1.29 -16.86
N ARG A 363 4.35 -2.55 -16.64
CA ARG A 363 3.80 -3.70 -17.33
C ARG A 363 3.18 -4.66 -16.32
N GLU A 364 1.87 -4.79 -16.42
CA GLU A 364 1.12 -5.75 -15.60
C GLU A 364 1.40 -7.18 -16.06
N SER A 365 1.25 -8.14 -15.14
CA SER A 365 1.30 -9.57 -15.42
C SER A 365 0.20 -9.97 -16.42
N ALA A 366 0.45 -11.00 -17.24
CA ALA A 366 -0.54 -11.44 -18.21
C ALA A 366 -1.84 -11.94 -17.53
N PRO A 367 -3.02 -11.60 -18.08
CA PRO A 367 -4.27 -12.10 -17.54
C PRO A 367 -4.37 -13.62 -17.74
N GLY A 368 -5.14 -14.28 -16.89
CA GLY A 368 -5.35 -15.72 -16.96
C GLY A 368 -6.27 -16.22 -15.85
N GLU A 369 -6.57 -17.51 -15.89
CA GLU A 369 -7.38 -18.14 -14.84
C GLU A 369 -6.75 -17.94 -13.46
N GLY A 370 -7.56 -17.45 -12.52
CA GLY A 370 -7.13 -17.19 -11.15
C GLY A 370 -6.10 -16.06 -11.03
N ARG A 371 -5.92 -15.19 -12.05
CA ARG A 371 -5.01 -14.04 -12.01
C ARG A 371 -5.81 -12.75 -12.16
N ARG A 372 -5.68 -11.84 -11.21
CA ARG A 372 -6.38 -10.54 -11.21
C ARG A 372 -5.43 -9.43 -10.78
N VAL A 373 -5.53 -8.30 -11.47
CA VAL A 373 -4.81 -7.07 -11.14
C VAL A 373 -5.83 -5.94 -11.03
N ASP A 374 -5.86 -5.27 -9.88
CA ASP A 374 -6.65 -4.07 -9.64
C ASP A 374 -5.69 -2.89 -9.48
N SER A 375 -5.50 -2.09 -10.52
CA SER A 375 -4.48 -1.02 -10.57
C SER A 375 -5.08 0.36 -10.84
N GLY A 376 -4.44 1.38 -10.26
CA GLY A 376 -4.85 2.79 -10.37
C GLY A 376 -3.96 3.64 -11.28
N VAL A 377 -2.95 3.02 -11.91
CA VAL A 377 -1.90 3.70 -12.68
C VAL A 377 -1.67 3.00 -14.03
N SER A 378 -0.90 3.63 -14.89
CA SER A 378 -0.45 3.12 -16.19
C SER A 378 0.98 3.59 -16.49
N GLU A 379 1.64 2.97 -17.46
CA GLU A 379 2.96 3.44 -17.94
C GLU A 379 2.86 4.91 -18.37
N GLY A 380 3.79 5.73 -17.89
CA GLY A 380 3.82 7.18 -18.09
C GLY A 380 3.08 8.01 -17.03
N ASP A 381 2.29 7.40 -16.15
CA ASP A 381 1.62 8.14 -15.07
C ASP A 381 2.63 8.63 -14.01
N VAL A 382 2.30 9.74 -13.35
CA VAL A 382 3.09 10.34 -12.27
C VAL A 382 2.51 9.95 -10.91
N VAL A 383 3.33 9.34 -10.06
CA VAL A 383 3.04 9.11 -8.65
C VAL A 383 3.35 10.38 -7.87
N SER A 384 2.30 11.12 -7.49
CA SER A 384 2.40 12.38 -6.76
C SER A 384 2.64 12.18 -5.25
N PRO A 385 3.26 13.13 -4.54
CA PRO A 385 3.46 13.06 -3.09
C PRO A 385 2.19 13.31 -2.25
N PHE A 386 1.06 13.69 -2.85
CA PHE A 386 -0.13 14.14 -2.12
C PHE A 386 -1.07 13.02 -1.64
N TYR A 387 -0.88 11.79 -2.14
CA TYR A 387 -1.80 10.68 -1.92
C TYR A 387 -1.08 9.41 -1.52
N ASP A 388 -1.84 8.33 -1.28
CA ASP A 388 -1.31 7.02 -0.94
C ASP A 388 -0.44 6.41 -2.07
N PRO A 389 0.69 5.72 -1.77
CA PRO A 389 1.62 5.21 -2.78
C PRO A 389 1.19 3.90 -3.43
N MET A 390 0.03 3.34 -3.10
CA MET A 390 -0.42 2.08 -3.68
C MET A 390 -0.69 2.22 -5.17
N LEU A 391 0.11 1.50 -5.97
CA LEU A 391 -0.02 1.43 -7.43
C LEU A 391 -1.17 0.52 -7.84
N GLY A 392 -1.37 -0.56 -7.08
CA GLY A 392 -2.42 -1.53 -7.31
C GLY A 392 -2.31 -2.75 -6.39
N LYS A 393 -3.14 -3.75 -6.69
CA LYS A 393 -3.27 -4.99 -5.94
C LYS A 393 -3.14 -6.15 -6.91
N LEU A 394 -2.33 -7.13 -6.56
CA LEU A 394 -2.16 -8.35 -7.35
C LEU A 394 -2.81 -9.49 -6.57
N ILE A 395 -3.75 -10.17 -7.21
CA ILE A 395 -4.56 -11.21 -6.58
C ILE A 395 -4.45 -12.49 -7.39
N ALA A 396 -4.10 -13.58 -6.72
CA ALA A 396 -4.12 -14.91 -7.30
C ALA A 396 -5.08 -15.81 -6.54
N TRP A 397 -5.94 -16.51 -7.27
CA TRP A 397 -6.78 -17.58 -6.76
C TRP A 397 -6.27 -18.92 -7.26
N GLY A 398 -6.44 -20.00 -6.49
CA GLY A 398 -6.18 -21.37 -6.89
C GLY A 398 -7.08 -22.37 -6.18
N GLN A 399 -7.06 -23.64 -6.62
CA GLN A 399 -7.81 -24.73 -6.00
C GLN A 399 -7.37 -25.01 -4.55
N ASP A 400 -6.11 -24.70 -4.26
CA ASP A 400 -5.51 -24.74 -2.93
C ASP A 400 -4.59 -23.52 -2.74
N ARG A 401 -4.13 -23.33 -1.50
CA ARG A 401 -3.27 -22.22 -1.10
C ARG A 401 -1.95 -22.18 -1.86
N GLU A 402 -1.35 -23.34 -2.12
CA GLU A 402 -0.03 -23.42 -2.76
C GLU A 402 -0.12 -23.04 -4.24
N GLN A 403 -1.18 -23.46 -4.92
CA GLN A 403 -1.46 -23.05 -6.29
C GLN A 403 -1.67 -21.53 -6.37
N ALA A 404 -2.42 -20.94 -5.43
CA ALA A 404 -2.59 -19.49 -5.35
C ALA A 404 -1.24 -18.77 -5.14
N ARG A 405 -0.42 -19.26 -4.20
CA ARG A 405 0.91 -18.71 -3.89
C ARG A 405 1.86 -18.77 -5.09
N LEU A 406 2.00 -19.94 -5.73
CA LEU A 406 2.87 -20.14 -6.89
C LEU A 406 2.40 -19.29 -8.09
N ARG A 407 1.09 -19.16 -8.29
CA ARG A 407 0.51 -18.30 -9.32
C ARG A 407 0.80 -16.83 -9.04
N LEU A 408 0.72 -16.38 -7.78
CA LEU A 408 1.04 -15.00 -7.40
C LEU A 408 2.54 -14.70 -7.54
N LEU A 409 3.41 -15.65 -7.22
CA LEU A 409 4.85 -15.55 -7.48
C LEU A 409 5.13 -15.36 -8.97
N ALA A 410 4.48 -16.15 -9.84
CA ALA A 410 4.61 -15.99 -11.28
C ALA A 410 4.08 -14.63 -11.76
N MET A 411 3.01 -14.11 -11.16
CA MET A 411 2.52 -12.76 -11.45
C MET A 411 3.54 -11.68 -11.09
N LEU A 412 4.17 -11.78 -9.92
CA LEU A 412 5.22 -10.83 -9.50
C LEU A 412 6.46 -10.91 -10.40
N ASP A 413 6.83 -12.10 -10.86
CA ASP A 413 7.96 -12.29 -11.79
C ASP A 413 7.67 -11.73 -13.20
N GLU A 414 6.42 -11.70 -13.64
CA GLU A 414 6.03 -11.11 -14.93
C GLU A 414 5.86 -9.59 -14.89
N PHE A 415 5.57 -9.04 -13.72
CA PHE A 415 5.29 -7.63 -13.54
C PHE A 415 6.60 -6.82 -13.64
N ALA A 416 6.60 -5.72 -14.39
CA ALA A 416 7.79 -4.88 -14.56
C ALA A 416 7.47 -3.41 -14.30
N ILE A 417 8.17 -2.82 -13.33
CA ILE A 417 7.96 -1.44 -12.90
C ILE A 417 9.31 -0.74 -12.83
N GLY A 418 9.45 0.35 -13.59
CA GLY A 418 10.66 1.15 -13.68
C GLY A 418 10.36 2.65 -13.60
N GLY A 419 11.36 3.41 -13.15
CA GLY A 419 11.29 4.87 -12.99
C GLY A 419 11.15 5.31 -11.53
N LEU A 420 10.75 4.40 -10.63
CA LEU A 420 10.68 4.63 -9.18
C LEU A 420 10.91 3.32 -8.41
N LYS A 421 11.28 3.45 -7.13
CA LYS A 421 11.43 2.30 -6.22
C LYS A 421 10.06 1.73 -5.84
N THR A 422 9.98 0.41 -5.73
CA THR A 422 8.73 -0.29 -5.36
C THR A 422 9.01 -1.43 -4.39
N ASN A 423 7.96 -1.90 -3.72
CA ASN A 423 8.05 -3.05 -2.83
C ASN A 423 7.96 -4.42 -3.53
N ILE A 424 7.99 -4.49 -4.87
CA ILE A 424 7.70 -5.73 -5.60
C ILE A 424 8.67 -6.88 -5.26
N ALA A 425 9.97 -6.59 -5.14
CA ALA A 425 10.97 -7.57 -4.75
C ALA A 425 10.75 -8.06 -3.32
N PHE A 426 10.35 -7.16 -2.42
CA PHE A 426 10.00 -7.49 -1.04
C PHE A 426 8.77 -8.42 -0.97
N LEU A 427 7.71 -8.13 -1.72
CA LEU A 427 6.52 -8.99 -1.81
C LEU A 427 6.87 -10.39 -2.30
N ARG A 428 7.70 -10.48 -3.35
CA ARG A 428 8.19 -11.76 -3.89
C ARG A 428 8.95 -12.56 -2.84
N ARG A 429 9.83 -11.93 -2.07
CA ARG A 429 10.59 -12.58 -0.98
C ARG A 429 9.68 -13.07 0.14
N ILE A 430 8.63 -12.32 0.52
CA ILE A 430 7.64 -12.78 1.50
C ILE A 430 6.97 -14.07 1.01
N LEU A 431 6.40 -14.05 -0.20
CA LEU A 431 5.68 -15.20 -0.73
C LEU A 431 6.58 -16.42 -0.98
N ALA A 432 7.86 -16.20 -1.27
CA ALA A 432 8.85 -17.26 -1.44
C ALA A 432 9.42 -17.78 -0.11
N HIS A 433 9.20 -17.09 1.01
CA HIS A 433 9.77 -17.47 2.29
C HIS A 433 9.14 -18.79 2.81
N PRO A 434 9.94 -19.77 3.29
CA PRO A 434 9.43 -21.06 3.76
C PRO A 434 8.36 -20.93 4.86
N ALA A 435 8.56 -20.04 5.85
CA ALA A 435 7.57 -19.83 6.91
C ALA A 435 6.22 -19.31 6.38
N PHE A 436 6.20 -18.54 5.27
CA PHE A 436 4.93 -18.15 4.65
C PHE A 436 4.29 -19.33 3.92
N ALA A 437 5.07 -20.17 3.24
CA ALA A 437 4.57 -21.37 2.57
C ALA A 437 3.92 -22.35 3.57
N GLU A 438 4.52 -22.53 4.75
CA GLU A 438 4.03 -23.39 5.84
C GLU A 438 2.92 -22.75 6.70
N ALA A 439 2.45 -21.54 6.35
CA ALA A 439 1.43 -20.80 7.07
C ALA A 439 1.77 -20.48 8.55
N GLU A 440 3.04 -20.21 8.84
CA GLU A 440 3.51 -19.69 10.14
C GLU A 440 3.21 -18.19 10.26
N LEU A 441 1.92 -17.83 10.28
CA LEU A 441 1.44 -16.46 10.20
C LEU A 441 1.21 -15.85 11.58
N ASP A 442 1.75 -14.66 11.79
CA ASP A 442 1.41 -13.77 12.89
C ASP A 442 1.85 -12.34 12.56
N THR A 443 1.35 -11.37 13.32
CA THR A 443 1.64 -9.93 13.12
C THR A 443 3.10 -9.54 13.32
N GLY A 444 3.94 -10.42 13.88
CA GLY A 444 5.38 -10.24 14.04
C GLY A 444 6.22 -10.90 12.94
N PHE A 445 5.61 -11.42 11.86
CA PHE A 445 6.31 -12.13 10.78
C PHE A 445 7.41 -11.29 10.11
N ILE A 446 7.09 -10.08 9.65
CA ILE A 446 8.04 -9.24 8.90
C ILE A 446 9.24 -8.84 9.77
N PRO A 447 9.06 -8.32 11.01
CA PRO A 447 10.19 -8.05 11.90
C PRO A 447 11.05 -9.28 12.21
N ARG A 448 10.45 -10.46 12.37
CA ARG A 448 11.18 -11.70 12.67
C ARG A 448 12.09 -12.15 11.52
N HIS A 449 11.64 -11.96 10.28
CA HIS A 449 12.35 -12.41 9.09
C HIS A 449 13.02 -11.27 8.31
N GLN A 450 13.22 -10.11 8.94
CA GLN A 450 13.69 -8.89 8.31
C GLN A 450 14.98 -9.10 7.49
N ASP A 451 15.97 -9.83 8.03
CA ASP A 451 17.27 -10.05 7.38
C ASP A 451 17.16 -10.76 6.02
N VAL A 452 16.16 -11.62 5.86
CA VAL A 452 15.91 -12.38 4.61
C VAL A 452 15.04 -11.58 3.65
N LEU A 453 14.08 -10.82 4.18
CA LEU A 453 13.13 -10.04 3.38
C LEU A 453 13.75 -8.74 2.85
N LEU A 454 14.67 -8.15 3.62
CA LEU A 454 15.40 -6.91 3.35
C LEU A 454 16.91 -7.16 3.38
N PRO A 455 17.45 -7.98 2.46
CA PRO A 455 18.88 -8.23 2.40
C PRO A 455 19.65 -6.93 2.11
N PRO A 456 20.86 -6.77 2.64
CA PRO A 456 21.70 -5.62 2.32
C PRO A 456 22.04 -5.60 0.82
N PRO A 457 22.26 -4.41 0.22
CA PRO A 457 22.68 -4.29 -1.16
C PRO A 457 23.96 -5.10 -1.41
N GLN A 458 23.99 -5.87 -2.50
CA GLN A 458 25.14 -6.64 -2.92
C GLN A 458 25.62 -6.17 -4.29
N ALA A 459 26.94 -6.24 -4.51
CA ALA A 459 27.51 -5.94 -5.82
C ALA A 459 26.99 -6.92 -6.86
N LEU A 460 26.55 -6.39 -8.00
CA LEU A 460 26.03 -7.20 -9.10
C LEU A 460 27.16 -8.02 -9.74
N PRO A 461 26.93 -9.30 -10.06
CA PRO A 461 27.98 -10.19 -10.59
C PRO A 461 28.42 -9.77 -12.00
N ALA A 462 29.61 -10.18 -12.41
CA ALA A 462 30.15 -9.89 -13.76
C ALA A 462 29.19 -10.31 -14.89
N GLN A 463 28.46 -11.43 -14.71
CA GLN A 463 27.45 -11.93 -15.65
C GLN A 463 26.29 -10.96 -15.85
N PHE A 464 25.88 -10.24 -14.80
CA PHE A 464 24.86 -9.20 -14.91
C PHE A 464 25.37 -8.06 -15.80
N TRP A 465 26.59 -7.58 -15.54
CA TRP A 465 27.18 -6.47 -16.28
C TRP A 465 27.42 -6.81 -17.75
N GLU A 466 27.83 -8.04 -18.06
CA GLU A 466 27.93 -8.55 -19.43
C GLU A 466 26.56 -8.59 -20.12
N ALA A 467 25.54 -9.17 -19.46
CA ALA A 467 24.18 -9.22 -19.99
C ALA A 467 23.58 -7.82 -20.21
N ALA A 468 23.82 -6.90 -19.27
CA ALA A 468 23.40 -5.50 -19.36
C ALA A 468 24.08 -4.78 -20.51
N ALA A 469 25.39 -4.97 -20.70
CA ALA A 469 26.13 -4.40 -21.83
C ALA A 469 25.66 -4.95 -23.18
N GLU A 470 25.39 -6.25 -23.26
CA GLU A 470 24.84 -6.90 -24.45
C GLU A 470 23.45 -6.38 -24.80
N ALA A 471 22.53 -6.37 -23.82
CA ALA A 471 21.20 -5.80 -23.99
C ALA A 471 21.25 -4.31 -24.33
N TRP A 472 22.20 -3.57 -23.75
CA TRP A 472 22.38 -2.15 -24.03
C TRP A 472 22.71 -1.94 -25.51
N LEU A 473 23.78 -2.53 -26.01
CA LEU A 473 24.23 -2.36 -27.40
C LEU A 473 23.16 -2.83 -28.42
N GLN A 474 22.55 -3.99 -28.16
CA GLN A 474 21.56 -4.58 -29.08
C GLN A 474 20.23 -3.82 -29.05
N GLY A 475 19.89 -3.17 -27.93
CA GLY A 475 18.65 -2.41 -27.75
C GLY A 475 18.75 -0.94 -28.11
N GLU A 476 19.90 -0.43 -28.57
CA GLU A 476 19.98 0.94 -29.04
C GLU A 476 19.35 1.10 -30.44
N PRO A 477 18.55 2.15 -30.67
CA PRO A 477 17.96 2.39 -31.98
C PRO A 477 19.05 2.63 -33.02
N ALA A 478 18.88 2.03 -34.20
CA ALA A 478 19.77 2.24 -35.33
C ALA A 478 19.83 3.73 -35.69
N GLN A 479 21.02 4.31 -35.67
CA GLN A 479 21.23 5.68 -36.16
C GLN A 479 21.33 5.62 -37.68
N LEU A 480 20.21 5.84 -38.36
CA LEU A 480 20.20 5.95 -39.80
C LEU A 480 20.69 7.33 -40.21
N ARG A 481 21.69 7.32 -41.08
CA ARG A 481 22.18 8.50 -41.78
C ARG A 481 21.25 8.82 -42.94
N GLN A 482 20.72 10.04 -43.00
CA GLN A 482 19.82 10.45 -44.09
C GLN A 482 20.55 10.49 -45.44
N ASP A 483 21.84 10.83 -45.42
CA ASP A 483 22.71 10.91 -46.59
C ASP A 483 23.14 9.54 -47.12
N ASP A 484 23.27 8.54 -46.25
CA ASP A 484 23.56 7.15 -46.61
C ASP A 484 22.94 6.16 -45.62
N PRO A 485 21.68 5.73 -45.84
CA PRO A 485 20.99 4.79 -44.96
C PRO A 485 21.65 3.41 -44.88
N ALA A 486 22.48 3.04 -45.87
CA ALA A 486 23.20 1.77 -45.92
C ALA A 486 24.65 1.86 -45.40
N SER A 487 25.03 3.02 -44.85
CA SER A 487 26.39 3.27 -44.37
C SER A 487 26.82 2.23 -43.33
N PRO A 488 27.96 1.53 -43.54
CA PRO A 488 28.49 0.56 -42.59
C PRO A 488 28.95 1.23 -41.28
N TRP A 489 29.11 2.56 -41.26
CA TRP A 489 29.47 3.32 -40.05
C TRP A 489 28.33 3.43 -39.04
N THR A 490 27.12 2.97 -39.40
CA THR A 490 25.99 2.87 -38.48
C THR A 490 25.96 1.53 -37.74
N LEU A 491 26.77 0.55 -38.16
CA LEU A 491 26.92 -0.73 -37.50
C LEU A 491 27.62 -0.54 -36.14
N ARG A 492 27.06 -1.15 -35.10
CA ARG A 492 27.55 -1.10 -33.70
C ARG A 492 28.14 -2.44 -33.27
N ASP A 493 28.71 -3.16 -34.22
CA ASP A 493 29.29 -4.48 -34.02
C ASP A 493 30.68 -4.44 -33.35
N GLY A 494 31.27 -3.24 -33.22
CA GLY A 494 32.57 -3.03 -32.60
C GLY A 494 33.74 -3.35 -33.54
N LEU A 495 33.55 -3.28 -34.86
CA LEU A 495 34.55 -3.65 -35.87
C LEU A 495 35.96 -3.13 -35.55
N ARG A 496 36.93 -4.06 -35.63
CA ARG A 496 38.37 -3.79 -35.57
C ARG A 496 39.05 -4.59 -36.68
N LEU A 497 39.97 -3.97 -37.41
CA LEU A 497 40.71 -4.66 -38.46
C LEU A 497 41.83 -5.50 -37.83
N GLY A 498 41.85 -6.80 -38.11
CA GLY A 498 42.89 -7.73 -37.64
C GLY A 498 42.81 -8.13 -36.16
N LEU A 499 41.76 -7.71 -35.45
CA LEU A 499 41.49 -8.05 -34.05
C LEU A 499 40.03 -8.47 -33.88
N PRO A 500 39.67 -9.19 -32.81
CA PRO A 500 38.27 -9.39 -32.44
C PRO A 500 37.51 -8.05 -32.36
N ALA A 501 36.23 -8.07 -32.71
CA ALA A 501 35.40 -6.88 -32.57
C ALA A 501 35.28 -6.52 -31.08
N ARG A 502 35.37 -5.23 -30.76
CA ARG A 502 35.39 -4.76 -29.37
C ARG A 502 34.49 -3.56 -29.18
N SER A 503 33.56 -3.70 -28.25
CA SER A 503 32.72 -2.61 -27.74
C SER A 503 33.05 -2.36 -26.27
N SER A 504 33.11 -1.11 -25.86
CA SER A 504 33.36 -0.73 -24.46
C SER A 504 32.28 0.22 -24.01
N LEU A 505 31.66 -0.12 -22.89
CA LEU A 505 30.57 0.64 -22.27
C LEU A 505 30.94 0.93 -20.82
N HIS A 506 30.62 2.13 -20.36
CA HIS A 506 30.64 2.44 -18.94
C HIS A 506 29.19 2.53 -18.47
N LEU A 507 28.77 1.54 -17.67
CA LEU A 507 27.40 1.42 -17.21
C LEU A 507 27.33 1.68 -15.72
N GLN A 508 26.18 2.17 -15.27
CA GLN A 508 25.85 2.34 -13.86
C GLN A 508 24.53 1.64 -13.52
N CYS A 509 24.46 1.07 -12.32
CA CYS A 509 23.28 0.39 -11.81
C CYS A 509 23.35 0.33 -10.28
N ASP A 510 22.27 0.70 -9.58
CA ASP A 510 22.17 0.64 -8.11
C ASP A 510 23.39 1.25 -7.38
N GLY A 511 23.84 2.42 -7.83
CA GLY A 511 24.99 3.14 -7.25
C GLY A 511 26.37 2.54 -7.56
N HIS A 512 26.43 1.45 -8.32
CA HIS A 512 27.67 0.83 -8.78
C HIS A 512 27.95 1.20 -10.23
N GLU A 513 29.22 1.34 -10.57
CA GLU A 513 29.70 1.66 -11.90
C GLU A 513 30.62 0.54 -12.39
N GLN A 514 30.50 0.17 -13.67
CA GLN A 514 31.32 -0.86 -14.27
C GLN A 514 31.65 -0.52 -15.72
N ALA A 515 32.95 -0.44 -16.02
CA ALA A 515 33.45 -0.44 -17.38
C ALA A 515 33.48 -1.87 -17.93
N VAL A 516 32.62 -2.16 -18.90
CA VAL A 516 32.47 -3.48 -19.53
C VAL A 516 33.07 -3.43 -20.93
N ALA A 517 34.00 -4.34 -21.21
CA ALA A 517 34.57 -4.55 -22.53
C ALA A 517 34.07 -5.89 -23.10
N LEU A 518 33.27 -5.81 -24.17
CA LEU A 518 32.78 -6.98 -24.89
C LEU A 518 33.69 -7.25 -26.08
N GLU A 519 34.44 -8.35 -26.04
CA GLU A 519 35.32 -8.79 -27.12
C GLU A 519 34.70 -10.01 -27.82
N ARG A 520 34.46 -9.89 -29.13
CA ARG A 520 33.73 -10.89 -29.92
C ARG A 520 34.63 -11.48 -30.98
N SER A 521 35.05 -12.72 -30.76
CA SER A 521 35.65 -13.60 -31.78
C SER A 521 34.64 -14.58 -32.38
N ALA A 522 33.50 -14.78 -31.70
CA ALA A 522 32.35 -15.57 -32.11
C ALA A 522 31.05 -14.79 -31.85
N PRO A 523 29.90 -15.21 -32.39
CA PRO A 523 28.61 -14.62 -32.06
C PRO A 523 28.34 -14.65 -30.54
N SER A 524 27.71 -13.59 -30.02
CA SER A 524 27.38 -13.51 -28.59
C SER A 524 26.44 -14.63 -28.17
N THR A 525 26.63 -15.17 -26.97
CA THR A 525 25.68 -16.09 -26.31
C THR A 525 24.41 -15.37 -25.88
N TYR A 526 24.43 -14.02 -25.85
CA TYR A 526 23.28 -13.17 -25.59
C TYR A 526 22.68 -12.63 -26.89
N ARG A 527 21.37 -12.79 -27.07
CA ARG A 527 20.62 -12.25 -28.19
C ARG A 527 19.35 -11.56 -27.70
N LEU A 528 19.20 -10.29 -28.01
CA LEU A 528 17.99 -9.52 -27.75
C LEU A 528 16.96 -9.79 -28.85
N GLU A 529 15.84 -10.41 -28.50
CA GLU A 529 14.71 -10.68 -29.37
C GLU A 529 13.50 -9.85 -28.88
N GLY A 530 13.26 -8.70 -29.51
CA GLY A 530 12.30 -7.73 -29.00
C GLY A 530 12.77 -7.17 -27.66
N GLU A 531 12.00 -7.44 -26.60
CA GLU A 531 12.32 -7.02 -25.23
C GLU A 531 12.82 -8.18 -24.35
N GLN A 532 13.26 -9.28 -24.97
CA GLN A 532 13.72 -10.47 -24.27
C GLN A 532 15.19 -10.75 -24.61
N LEU A 533 16.07 -10.61 -23.63
CA LEU A 533 17.45 -11.02 -23.74
C LEU A 533 17.54 -12.54 -23.52
N CYS A 534 17.82 -13.27 -24.59
CA CYS A 534 18.01 -14.71 -24.57
C CYS A 534 19.49 -15.02 -24.34
N HIS A 535 19.80 -15.79 -23.31
CA HIS A 535 21.15 -16.31 -23.05
C HIS A 535 21.16 -17.81 -23.34
N GLU A 536 21.99 -18.26 -24.27
CA GLU A 536 22.15 -19.67 -24.60
C GLU A 536 23.60 -20.11 -24.32
N GLN A 537 23.76 -20.98 -23.32
CA GLN A 537 25.05 -21.51 -22.92
C GLN A 537 24.90 -22.99 -22.55
N ASP A 538 25.79 -23.83 -23.08
CA ASP A 538 25.83 -25.28 -22.81
C ASP A 538 24.48 -26.00 -23.01
N GLY A 539 23.69 -25.55 -23.99
CA GLY A 539 22.36 -26.10 -24.31
C GLY A 539 21.24 -25.62 -23.37
N LEU A 540 21.53 -24.77 -22.38
CA LEU A 540 20.54 -24.14 -21.52
C LEU A 540 20.18 -22.75 -22.08
N ARG A 541 18.90 -22.55 -22.43
CA ARG A 541 18.37 -21.23 -22.82
C ARG A 541 17.66 -20.58 -21.65
N ARG A 542 18.10 -19.38 -21.27
CA ARG A 542 17.42 -18.49 -20.31
C ARG A 542 16.91 -17.24 -21.01
N ARG A 543 15.84 -16.66 -20.49
CA ARG A 543 15.26 -15.41 -20.98
C ARG A 543 15.16 -14.41 -19.84
N TYR A 544 15.55 -13.18 -20.13
CA TYR A 544 15.48 -12.05 -19.21
C TYR A 544 14.70 -10.93 -19.88
N LEU A 545 13.78 -10.31 -19.16
CA LEU A 545 13.15 -9.08 -19.64
C LEU A 545 14.23 -7.99 -19.73
N ALA A 546 14.38 -7.39 -20.91
CA ALA A 546 15.35 -6.32 -21.18
C ALA A 546 14.66 -5.24 -22.01
N VAL A 547 14.23 -4.18 -21.35
CA VAL A 547 13.37 -3.13 -21.93
C VAL A 547 14.08 -1.79 -21.85
N ARG A 548 14.28 -1.13 -22.99
CA ARG A 548 14.81 0.25 -23.02
C ARG A 548 13.66 1.27 -22.99
N ARG A 549 13.79 2.28 -22.15
CA ARG A 549 12.94 3.49 -22.13
C ARG A 549 13.84 4.71 -22.01
N GLY A 550 13.87 5.54 -23.06
CA GLY A 550 14.79 6.68 -23.13
C GLY A 550 16.26 6.24 -22.94
N GLY A 551 16.94 6.91 -22.01
CA GLY A 551 18.33 6.63 -21.64
C GLY A 551 18.53 5.51 -20.61
N THR A 552 17.48 4.75 -20.26
CA THR A 552 17.56 3.71 -19.23
C THR A 552 17.18 2.35 -19.82
N LEU A 553 17.95 1.33 -19.48
CA LEU A 553 17.65 -0.07 -19.76
C LEU A 553 17.17 -0.73 -18.45
N TYR A 554 15.95 -1.26 -18.46
CA TYR A 554 15.44 -2.09 -17.38
C TYR A 554 15.75 -3.55 -17.69
N LEU A 555 16.62 -4.17 -16.89
CA LEU A 555 17.03 -5.57 -17.04
C LEU A 555 16.56 -6.37 -15.84
N GLN A 556 15.76 -7.40 -16.07
CA GLN A 556 15.36 -8.33 -15.04
C GLN A 556 16.48 -9.33 -14.78
N TRP A 557 16.91 -9.42 -13.53
CA TRP A 557 17.95 -10.33 -13.09
C TRP A 557 17.61 -10.92 -11.72
N GLN A 558 17.63 -12.26 -11.60
CA GLN A 558 17.36 -12.98 -10.35
C GLN A 558 16.04 -12.59 -9.64
N GLY A 559 15.01 -12.19 -10.41
CA GLY A 559 13.70 -11.81 -9.86
C GLY A 559 13.57 -10.34 -9.48
N GLU A 560 14.58 -9.51 -9.77
CA GLU A 560 14.57 -8.06 -9.56
C GLU A 560 14.75 -7.33 -10.89
N LEU A 561 14.15 -6.13 -11.00
CA LEU A 561 14.27 -5.30 -12.19
C LEU A 561 15.25 -4.17 -11.92
N HIS A 562 16.41 -4.24 -12.56
CA HIS A 562 17.50 -3.28 -12.38
C HIS A 562 17.44 -2.19 -13.44
N ALA A 563 17.62 -0.94 -13.01
CA ALA A 563 17.71 0.22 -13.90
C ALA A 563 19.17 0.50 -14.25
N VAL A 564 19.57 0.10 -15.46
CA VAL A 564 20.91 0.32 -15.99
C VAL A 564 20.92 1.62 -16.78
N GLY A 565 21.87 2.51 -16.47
CA GLY A 565 22.15 3.73 -17.21
C GLY A 565 23.54 3.73 -17.82
N ALA A 566 23.79 4.62 -18.78
CA ALA A 566 25.14 4.97 -19.17
C ALA A 566 25.74 5.90 -18.11
N HIS A 567 26.97 5.64 -17.70
CA HIS A 567 27.69 6.55 -16.82
C HIS A 567 28.15 7.77 -17.64
N ASP A 568 27.77 8.98 -17.21
CA ASP A 568 28.25 10.23 -17.77
C ASP A 568 29.28 10.87 -16.81
N PRO A 569 30.58 10.80 -17.12
CA PRO A 569 31.63 11.32 -16.25
C PRO A 569 31.60 12.85 -16.11
N ILE A 570 31.00 13.56 -17.08
CA ILE A 570 30.86 15.03 -17.00
C ILE A 570 29.77 15.37 -15.99
N ALA A 571 28.60 14.74 -16.10
CA ALA A 571 27.50 14.95 -15.17
C ALA A 571 27.88 14.54 -13.73
N ALA A 572 28.62 13.44 -13.57
CA ALA A 572 29.11 13.00 -12.26
C ALA A 572 30.07 14.01 -11.61
N ALA A 573 30.98 14.60 -12.40
CA ALA A 573 31.89 15.64 -11.93
C ALA A 573 31.13 16.90 -11.48
N GLU A 574 30.10 17.33 -12.22
CA GLU A 574 29.26 18.48 -11.85
C GLU A 574 28.47 18.22 -10.55
N ALA A 575 27.87 17.03 -10.39
CA ALA A 575 27.13 16.66 -9.18
C ALA A 575 28.02 16.56 -7.93
N SER A 576 29.29 16.16 -8.08
CA SER A 576 30.23 16.07 -6.96
C SER A 576 30.57 17.43 -6.34
N HIS A 577 30.39 18.54 -7.07
CA HIS A 577 30.65 19.89 -6.58
C HIS A 577 29.51 20.48 -5.72
N SER A 578 28.30 19.89 -5.71
CA SER A 578 27.13 20.41 -4.97
C SER A 578 26.94 19.84 -3.55
N HIS A 579 27.72 18.84 -3.13
CA HIS A 579 27.43 18.05 -1.91
C HIS A 579 28.35 18.29 -0.70
N GLN A 580 29.10 19.38 -0.61
CA GLN A 580 29.91 19.65 0.58
C GLN A 580 29.05 20.24 1.74
N GLY A 581 28.63 19.39 2.69
CA GLY A 581 28.21 19.78 4.04
C GLY A 581 26.70 19.90 4.33
N GLY A 582 25.83 19.59 3.35
CA GLY A 582 24.39 19.76 3.48
C GLY A 582 23.60 18.46 3.71
N LEU A 583 22.66 18.48 4.66
CA LEU A 583 21.61 17.47 4.82
C LEU A 583 20.49 17.71 3.79
N GLY A 584 20.33 16.76 2.87
CA GLY A 584 19.32 16.80 1.82
C GLY A 584 17.96 16.23 2.24
N ALA A 585 16.91 16.60 1.51
CA ALA A 585 15.60 15.98 1.61
C ALA A 585 15.71 14.50 1.17
N PRO A 586 15.34 13.53 2.01
CA PRO A 586 15.45 12.11 1.67
C PRO A 586 14.37 11.65 0.67
N MET A 587 13.37 12.48 0.41
CA MET A 587 12.25 12.21 -0.49
C MET A 587 11.59 13.52 -0.92
N ASN A 588 10.82 13.48 -2.01
CA ASN A 588 9.95 14.60 -2.40
C ASN A 588 8.83 14.78 -1.36
N GLY A 589 8.55 16.01 -0.93
CA GLY A 589 7.48 16.28 0.04
C GLY A 589 7.31 17.77 0.38
N SER A 590 6.47 18.05 1.38
CA SER A 590 6.22 19.39 1.91
C SER A 590 6.91 19.54 3.27
N ILE A 591 7.61 20.64 3.50
CA ILE A 591 8.14 20.96 4.84
C ILE A 591 6.97 21.36 5.73
N VAL A 592 6.78 20.64 6.84
CA VAL A 592 5.71 20.93 7.81
C VAL A 592 6.25 21.76 8.96
N ARG A 593 7.46 21.43 9.44
CA ARG A 593 8.06 22.12 10.58
C ARG A 593 9.55 22.31 10.41
N VAL A 594 10.04 23.48 10.79
CA VAL A 594 11.47 23.74 10.97
C VAL A 594 11.71 23.90 12.47
N LEU A 595 12.51 23.01 13.05
CA LEU A 595 12.67 22.87 14.51
C LEU A 595 13.91 23.55 15.07
N VAL A 596 14.75 24.09 14.19
CA VAL A 596 16.04 24.69 14.55
C VAL A 596 16.24 26.03 13.85
N GLU A 597 17.15 26.84 14.36
CA GLU A 597 17.51 28.14 13.81
C GLU A 597 19.00 28.15 13.36
N PRO A 598 19.38 28.98 12.37
CA PRO A 598 20.79 29.17 12.03
C PRO A 598 21.57 29.72 13.23
N GLY A 599 22.74 29.13 13.50
CA GLY A 599 23.59 29.37 14.66
C GLY A 599 23.28 28.50 15.88
N GLN A 600 22.24 27.65 15.84
CA GLN A 600 21.89 26.75 16.93
C GLN A 600 22.85 25.54 17.00
N VAL A 601 23.37 25.26 18.19
CA VAL A 601 24.12 24.03 18.47
C VAL A 601 23.13 22.88 18.68
N VAL A 602 23.37 21.77 17.99
CA VAL A 602 22.54 20.57 18.02
C VAL A 602 23.38 19.34 18.34
N GLU A 603 22.82 18.43 19.13
CA GLU A 603 23.42 17.13 19.41
C GLU A 603 23.01 16.11 18.33
N ALA A 604 23.80 15.07 18.14
CA ALA A 604 23.47 13.94 17.28
C ALA A 604 22.08 13.38 17.62
N GLY A 605 21.25 13.17 16.60
CA GLY A 605 19.87 12.70 16.74
C GLY A 605 18.83 13.81 16.96
N THR A 606 19.23 15.06 17.18
CA THR A 606 18.31 16.20 17.30
C THR A 606 17.51 16.36 16.01
N ALA A 607 16.18 16.47 16.11
CA ALA A 607 15.32 16.70 14.95
C ALA A 607 15.46 18.15 14.45
N LEU A 608 15.75 18.32 13.17
CA LEU A 608 16.05 19.60 12.55
C LEU A 608 14.85 20.10 11.74
N VAL A 609 14.32 19.26 10.86
CA VAL A 609 13.23 19.58 9.94
C VAL A 609 12.29 18.40 9.85
N VAL A 610 10.99 18.66 9.79
CA VAL A 610 9.95 17.64 9.58
C VAL A 610 9.33 17.85 8.20
N LEU A 611 9.42 16.82 7.38
CA LEU A 611 8.85 16.76 6.05
C LEU A 611 7.63 15.83 6.06
N GLU A 612 6.57 16.19 5.37
CA GLU A 612 5.40 15.34 5.14
C GLU A 612 5.32 14.96 3.66
N ALA A 613 5.15 13.67 3.43
CA ALA A 613 4.83 13.10 2.14
C ALA A 613 3.84 11.96 2.34
N MET A 614 2.79 11.89 1.52
CA MET A 614 1.85 10.76 1.49
C MET A 614 1.22 10.45 2.86
N LYS A 615 0.90 11.51 3.65
CA LYS A 615 0.38 11.47 5.04
C LYS A 615 1.33 10.87 6.07
N MET A 616 2.61 10.76 5.74
CA MET A 616 3.66 10.35 6.66
C MET A 616 4.60 11.53 6.94
N GLU A 617 4.82 11.79 8.22
CA GLU A 617 5.84 12.73 8.67
C GLU A 617 7.18 11.99 8.82
N HIS A 618 8.24 12.57 8.28
CA HIS A 618 9.61 12.13 8.42
C HIS A 618 10.46 13.25 9.02
N SER A 619 11.14 12.96 10.12
CA SER A 619 12.01 13.94 10.80
C SER A 619 13.45 13.73 10.37
N ILE A 620 14.03 14.75 9.75
CA ILE A 620 15.46 14.81 9.44
C ILE A 620 16.20 15.16 10.73
N ARG A 621 17.16 14.32 11.09
CA ARG A 621 17.92 14.44 12.34
C ARG A 621 19.38 14.75 12.07
N ALA A 622 20.02 15.43 13.01
CA ALA A 622 21.46 15.67 12.97
C ALA A 622 22.22 14.33 13.03
N PRO A 623 23.11 14.01 12.08
CA PRO A 623 23.89 12.78 12.09
C PRO A 623 25.01 12.78 13.15
N HIS A 624 25.48 13.97 13.55
CA HIS A 624 26.52 14.21 14.53
C HIS A 624 26.26 15.53 15.26
N ASP A 625 27.00 15.79 16.34
CA ASP A 625 27.00 17.08 17.03
C ASP A 625 27.51 18.17 16.08
N GLY A 626 26.93 19.37 16.13
CA GLY A 626 27.33 20.46 15.23
C GLY A 626 26.53 21.74 15.44
N THR A 627 26.87 22.76 14.65
CA THR A 627 26.14 24.02 14.61
C THR A 627 25.39 24.15 13.28
N VAL A 628 24.11 24.51 13.32
CA VAL A 628 23.32 24.77 12.11
C VAL A 628 23.86 26.02 11.43
N LYS A 629 24.55 25.86 10.30
CA LYS A 629 25.17 26.98 9.57
C LYS A 629 24.15 27.74 8.73
N ALA A 630 23.28 27.00 8.02
CA ALA A 630 22.26 27.58 7.17
C ALA A 630 21.03 26.67 7.08
N LEU A 631 19.87 27.29 6.85
CA LEU A 631 18.61 26.63 6.50
C LEU A 631 18.19 27.12 5.13
N PHE A 632 17.88 26.19 4.24
CA PHE A 632 17.49 26.47 2.84
C PHE A 632 16.01 26.17 2.57
N CYS A 633 15.22 25.99 3.62
CA CYS A 633 13.79 25.69 3.51
C CYS A 633 12.97 26.42 4.59
N GLN A 634 11.69 26.63 4.30
CA GLN A 634 10.69 27.22 5.20
C GLN A 634 9.48 26.30 5.33
N GLU A 635 8.72 26.47 6.40
CA GLU A 635 7.45 25.74 6.58
C GLU A 635 6.48 26.05 5.42
N GLY A 636 5.94 25.00 4.82
CA GLY A 636 5.08 25.07 3.63
C GLY A 636 5.80 24.86 2.30
N ASP A 637 7.14 24.88 2.27
CA ASP A 637 7.90 24.68 1.02
C ASP A 637 7.73 23.26 0.48
N MET A 638 7.59 23.15 -0.85
CA MET A 638 7.66 21.87 -1.56
C MET A 638 9.10 21.62 -2.00
N VAL A 639 9.67 20.49 -1.59
CA VAL A 639 11.07 20.13 -1.85
C VAL A 639 11.16 18.82 -2.62
N SER A 640 12.21 18.72 -3.43
CA SER A 640 12.53 17.48 -4.15
C SER A 640 13.59 16.67 -3.41
N GLU A 641 13.60 15.35 -3.59
CA GLU A 641 14.65 14.45 -3.13
C GLU A 641 16.03 14.99 -3.52
N GLY A 642 16.97 14.97 -2.57
CA GLY A 642 18.32 15.49 -2.73
C GLY A 642 18.45 17.01 -2.56
N THR A 643 17.35 17.77 -2.49
CA THR A 643 17.40 19.22 -2.22
C THR A 643 18.04 19.46 -0.86
N VAL A 644 19.11 20.25 -0.78
CA VAL A 644 19.76 20.58 0.49
C VAL A 644 18.80 21.40 1.36
N LEU A 645 18.55 20.95 2.60
CA LEU A 645 17.62 21.59 3.53
C LEU A 645 18.33 22.30 4.66
N VAL A 646 19.37 21.68 5.22
CA VAL A 646 20.13 22.17 6.37
C VAL A 646 21.62 22.00 6.09
N GLU A 647 22.43 23.04 6.32
CA GLU A 647 23.89 22.92 6.35
C GLU A 647 24.34 22.82 7.82
N LEU A 648 25.10 21.79 8.15
CA LEU A 648 25.71 21.62 9.47
C LEU A 648 27.21 21.84 9.38
N GLU A 649 27.74 22.61 10.32
CA GLU A 649 29.17 22.73 10.55
C GLU A 649 29.54 21.80 11.72
N GLU A 650 30.51 20.90 11.51
CA GLU A 650 31.04 20.06 12.58
C GLU A 650 31.60 20.93 13.71
N ALA A 651 31.31 20.53 14.96
CA ALA A 651 31.73 21.25 16.17
C ALA A 651 33.24 21.12 16.45
#